data_AF-A0A928W0C0-F1
#
_entry.id   AF-A0A928W0C0-F1
#
_cell.length_a   1.000
_cell.length_b   1.000
_cell.length_c   1.000
_cell.angle_alpha   90.00
_cell.angle_beta   90.00
_cell.angle_gamma   90.00
#
_symmetry.space_group_name_H-M   'P 1'
#
loop_
_entity.id
_entity.type
_entity.pdbx_description
1 polymer ?
#
loop_
_entity_poly.entity_id
_entity_poly.type
_entity_poly.pdbx_seq_one_letter_code
_entity_poly.pdbx_strand_id
1 'polypeptide(L)'
;VLGLLALTIGTGSIAILLATLGKLVTLAFIIIVATAVLSPLEALGWWAGWFGDRIDTARNPGTVLETVPPSSHVTRYVLYLDGIGQSSYNYDFLVKRFLAKLAAILPDDIVLISGFMPYSILNIPLTRNRISSSFWRWVEREQKTHPGTKLSFAVYLKNMFVVAISADRRYGPIYNQGIAQLIYNSLVKYGYQLGSGIPITLVGYSGGGQISMGALPFLKQALGASVEVISLAGVLSGNTKAISLEHLYHLAGENDSIEQLGSTIFPKRTPLFFLSYWNRAKRRGQISTISLGPVGHNGPEGVLDADYYLPDGRSSLQQTLDWISGIITGQLRVEIAAVRAKSSNYERFRQADFNQLQYYPLDRTVDPELYRPIAPWMGRLILPESERRQTVRGVLFEVHHADKLHQHSIGQVVHLRWSDSAEMKKYVRSLTRDVYFSDNAEYSSRVEGLIHPTRLDRWRQVDPLESLAGARPEDDMLVMLREPISVGEAREPGGATVIEIDCEPVQISGRYYGLVRILQPVGDGGDRFEVVHFNRQSHQFDGPKEIVRLPQVVADSNDTLPATNQGIEKSPLNPMGWYIYGAPDSSGLFVVQAIAPRALLGLQPESVIGDREAALEFIKKETWDNLPAKKGKIQSVLLCPQSQTKAEAVQKWQEGDRALLLHVYGGIGGRKIEPAAIAPVYFGHFAYGDAQVIRDPLSDELRFEIEYHQVYTHNARGLISGHMHWSAYMGDRQWGFLGTRPICDLLVKLDAFTADFDFERYRASALSEIVSQLEAMMARYRIGDGTGGTYVGPANNCSQDSNQAMYAALRKIENRVQRNRTWLEKWRDREPEQAQRFQQLLEIKNALKSELMPFGSARADWEEGTYNLGSVLEDRPLKNLSIGLASWRTLLPRLASDTIVKIFLDRGATVWVLRTNQVGGYDPDIEPLAPMTL
;
A
#
# COMPACT_ATOMS: atom_id res chain seq x y z
N VAL A 1 39.59 70.34 -20.16
CA VAL A 1 39.60 70.25 -18.67
C VAL A 1 39.61 68.81 -18.13
N LEU A 2 39.25 67.77 -18.91
CA LEU A 2 39.40 66.36 -18.49
C LEU A 2 40.75 65.69 -18.88
N GLY A 3 41.66 66.44 -19.50
CA GLY A 3 43.01 65.96 -19.86
C GLY A 3 44.10 66.21 -18.80
N LEU A 4 43.73 66.69 -17.60
CA LEU A 4 44.68 67.16 -16.58
C LEU A 4 44.54 66.46 -15.21
N LEU A 5 43.70 65.43 -15.08
CA LEU A 5 43.61 64.57 -13.89
C LEU A 5 44.26 63.19 -14.07
N ALA A 6 44.81 62.91 -15.25
CA ALA A 6 45.61 61.71 -15.52
C ALA A 6 47.10 61.87 -15.13
N LEU A 7 47.48 62.97 -14.48
CA LEU A 7 48.88 63.34 -14.20
C LEU A 7 49.22 63.52 -12.71
N THR A 8 48.37 63.04 -11.80
CA THR A 8 48.66 63.03 -10.35
C THR A 8 48.38 61.68 -9.66
N ILE A 9 48.16 60.62 -10.43
CA ILE A 9 48.17 59.24 -9.91
C ILE A 9 49.11 58.48 -10.84
N GLY A 10 50.40 58.49 -10.52
CA GLY A 10 51.43 57.86 -11.36
C GLY A 10 51.05 56.42 -11.70
N THR A 11 51.51 55.90 -12.85
CA THR A 11 51.33 54.50 -13.28
C THR A 11 51.68 53.49 -12.18
N GLY A 12 52.59 53.85 -11.27
CA GLY A 12 52.87 53.10 -10.03
C GLY A 12 51.67 52.96 -9.08
N SER A 13 50.79 53.96 -8.97
CA SER A 13 49.62 53.95 -8.08
C SER A 13 48.48 53.04 -8.57
N ILE A 14 48.26 52.91 -9.89
CA ILE A 14 47.29 51.94 -10.45
C ILE A 14 47.84 50.51 -10.33
N ALA A 15 49.14 50.31 -10.58
CA ALA A 15 49.80 49.02 -10.38
C ALA A 15 49.82 48.61 -8.89
N ILE A 16 50.05 49.56 -7.98
CA ILE A 16 49.92 49.35 -6.53
C ILE A 16 48.48 49.04 -6.15
N LEU A 17 47.48 49.73 -6.72
CA LEU A 17 46.06 49.46 -6.47
C LEU A 17 45.66 48.04 -6.93
N LEU A 18 46.06 47.63 -8.14
CA LEU A 18 45.79 46.29 -8.67
C LEU A 18 46.56 45.21 -7.92
N ALA A 19 47.82 45.45 -7.53
CA ALA A 19 48.58 44.51 -6.70
C ALA A 19 48.01 44.40 -5.28
N THR A 20 47.51 45.50 -4.73
CA THR A 20 46.83 45.52 -3.42
C THR A 20 45.49 44.80 -3.50
N LEU A 21 44.71 45.02 -4.58
CA LEU A 21 43.47 44.31 -4.85
C LEU A 21 43.73 42.80 -5.03
N GLY A 22 44.76 42.42 -5.78
CA GLY A 22 45.19 41.03 -5.96
C GLY A 22 45.57 40.38 -4.62
N LYS A 23 46.37 41.06 -3.79
CA LYS A 23 46.72 40.59 -2.43
C LYS A 23 45.50 40.44 -1.53
N LEU A 24 44.54 41.37 -1.59
CA LEU A 24 43.29 41.28 -0.83
C LEU A 24 42.41 40.12 -1.30
N VAL A 25 42.33 39.86 -2.60
CA VAL A 25 41.60 38.72 -3.16
C VAL A 25 42.27 37.40 -2.77
N THR A 26 43.60 37.31 -2.84
CA THR A 26 44.34 36.13 -2.38
C THR A 26 44.18 35.91 -0.87
N LEU A 27 44.26 36.96 -0.06
CA LEU A 27 44.05 36.89 1.38
C LEU A 27 42.62 36.45 1.71
N ALA A 28 41.63 37.02 1.04
CA ALA A 28 40.24 36.59 1.17
C ALA A 28 40.09 35.10 0.80
N PHE A 29 40.65 34.66 -0.33
CA PHE A 29 40.63 33.27 -0.75
C PHE A 29 41.30 32.34 0.28
N ILE A 30 42.44 32.72 0.84
CA ILE A 30 43.12 31.96 1.90
C ILE A 30 42.25 31.87 3.15
N ILE A 31 41.59 32.95 3.55
CA ILE A 31 40.67 32.95 4.71
C ILE A 31 39.46 32.05 4.44
N ILE A 32 38.92 32.06 3.22
CA ILE A 32 37.82 31.17 2.80
C ILE A 32 38.26 29.71 2.88
N VAL A 33 39.41 29.36 2.29
CA VAL A 33 39.96 28.00 2.30
C VAL A 33 40.30 27.55 3.72
N ALA A 34 40.93 28.41 4.53
CA ALA A 34 41.23 28.12 5.93
C ALA A 34 39.95 27.88 6.73
N THR A 35 38.93 28.72 6.56
CA THR A 35 37.62 28.54 7.23
C THR A 35 36.95 27.24 6.80
N ALA A 36 37.01 26.90 5.51
CA ALA A 36 36.46 25.66 4.96
C ALA A 36 37.18 24.42 5.49
N VAL A 37 38.50 24.45 5.62
CA VAL A 37 39.33 23.34 6.16
C VAL A 37 39.18 23.21 7.68
N LEU A 38 39.03 24.32 8.39
CA LEU A 38 38.89 24.32 9.84
C LEU A 38 37.48 23.93 10.31
N SER A 39 36.44 24.14 9.49
CA SER A 39 35.04 23.85 9.86
C SER A 39 34.78 22.36 10.17
N PRO A 40 35.29 21.37 9.40
CA PRO A 40 35.20 19.94 9.74
C PRO A 40 35.97 19.54 11.00
N LEU A 41 37.05 20.26 11.37
CA LEU A 41 37.89 19.89 12.52
C LEU A 41 37.14 20.01 13.85
N GLU A 42 36.16 20.92 13.95
CA GLU A 42 35.31 21.01 15.14
C GLU A 42 34.44 19.75 15.29
N ALA A 43 33.87 19.26 14.18
CA ALA A 43 33.08 18.03 14.17
C ALA A 43 33.93 16.79 14.43
N LEU A 44 35.13 16.73 13.85
CA LEU A 44 36.07 15.64 14.09
C LEU A 44 36.63 15.67 15.51
N GLY A 45 36.90 16.85 16.07
CA GLY A 45 37.33 16.99 17.46
C GLY A 45 36.25 16.62 18.47
N TRP A 46 34.99 16.93 18.16
CA TRP A 46 33.83 16.43 18.91
C TRP A 46 33.79 14.90 18.92
N TRP A 47 33.91 14.28 17.75
CA TRP A 47 33.88 12.82 17.61
C TRP A 47 35.08 12.13 18.26
N ALA A 48 36.27 12.74 18.16
CA ALA A 48 37.51 12.23 18.74
C ALA A 48 37.64 12.49 20.26
N GLY A 49 36.63 13.11 20.90
CA GLY A 49 36.63 13.37 22.34
C GLY A 49 37.56 14.50 22.79
N TRP A 50 38.06 15.34 21.88
CA TRP A 50 38.99 16.45 22.22
C TRP A 50 38.39 17.49 23.17
N PHE A 51 37.06 17.51 23.30
CA PHE A 51 36.31 18.41 24.17
C PHE A 51 35.75 17.71 25.43
N GLY A 52 36.19 16.47 25.71
CA GLY A 52 35.79 15.65 26.87
C GLY A 52 34.66 14.64 26.58
N ASP A 53 34.65 13.53 27.32
CA ASP A 53 33.76 12.36 27.10
C ASP A 53 32.26 12.63 27.37
N ARG A 54 31.93 13.76 28.01
CA ARG A 54 30.55 14.23 28.20
C ARG A 54 30.48 15.69 27.86
N ILE A 55 29.99 15.99 26.66
CA ILE A 55 29.67 17.36 26.29
C ILE A 55 28.42 17.74 27.07
N ASP A 56 28.62 18.61 28.05
CA ASP A 56 27.60 19.12 28.96
C ASP A 56 26.66 20.09 28.21
N THR A 57 25.78 19.51 27.38
CA THR A 57 24.66 20.19 26.71
C THR A 57 23.63 20.72 27.69
N ALA A 58 23.68 20.34 28.97
CA ALA A 58 22.79 20.85 30.01
C ALA A 58 23.03 22.34 30.30
N ARG A 59 24.21 22.88 29.94
CA ARG A 59 24.55 24.30 30.10
C ARG A 59 23.71 25.23 29.23
N ASN A 60 23.30 24.81 28.04
CA ASN A 60 22.47 25.60 27.12
C ASN A 60 21.53 24.67 26.32
N PRO A 61 20.42 24.20 26.90
CA PRO A 61 19.52 23.25 26.25
C PRO A 61 18.54 23.90 25.24
N GLY A 62 18.67 25.20 24.96
CA GLY A 62 17.60 25.99 24.33
C GLY A 62 16.61 26.54 25.37
N THR A 63 15.51 27.11 24.91
CA THR A 63 14.51 27.81 25.74
C THR A 63 13.11 27.41 25.28
N VAL A 64 12.25 27.04 26.23
CA VAL A 64 10.80 26.89 25.97
C VAL A 64 10.19 28.29 25.91
N LEU A 65 9.43 28.59 24.86
CA LEU A 65 8.88 29.93 24.64
C LEU A 65 7.64 30.22 25.50
N GLU A 66 6.80 29.21 25.74
CA GLU A 66 5.68 29.27 26.67
C GLU A 66 5.62 27.99 27.50
N THR A 67 5.45 28.13 28.81
CA THR A 67 5.39 26.98 29.72
C THR A 67 4.03 26.31 29.65
N VAL A 68 3.99 25.06 29.20
CA VAL A 68 2.80 24.22 29.23
C VAL A 68 2.30 24.09 30.68
N PRO A 69 1.00 24.32 30.96
CA PRO A 69 0.44 24.15 32.29
C PRO A 69 0.71 22.73 32.84
N PRO A 70 1.04 22.54 34.13
CA PRO A 70 1.36 21.23 34.69
C PRO A 70 0.25 20.17 34.56
N SER A 71 -0.99 20.60 34.31
CA SER A 71 -2.17 19.76 34.11
C SER A 71 -2.38 19.30 32.67
N SER A 72 -1.65 19.85 31.70
CA SER A 72 -1.85 19.57 30.27
C SER A 72 -1.03 18.35 29.83
N HIS A 73 -1.69 17.39 29.17
CA HIS A 73 -1.02 16.22 28.59
C HIS A 73 -0.35 16.62 27.27
N VAL A 74 0.97 16.70 27.24
CA VAL A 74 1.72 17.11 26.04
C VAL A 74 1.45 16.16 24.87
N THR A 75 0.99 16.70 23.75
CA THR A 75 0.66 15.93 22.54
C THR A 75 1.75 16.04 21.47
N ARG A 76 2.62 17.05 21.52
CA ARG A 76 3.69 17.26 20.54
C ARG A 76 4.83 18.14 21.06
N TYR A 77 6.05 17.88 20.55
CA TYR A 77 7.21 18.77 20.73
C TYR A 77 7.60 19.39 19.39
N VAL A 78 7.79 20.72 19.38
CA VAL A 78 8.20 21.49 18.20
C VAL A 78 9.54 22.16 18.48
N LEU A 79 10.51 22.01 17.59
CA LEU A 79 11.86 22.57 17.75
C LEU A 79 12.22 23.46 16.57
N TYR A 80 12.67 24.69 16.85
CA TYR A 80 13.05 25.65 15.82
C TYR A 80 14.57 25.72 15.59
N LEU A 81 15.00 25.51 14.34
CA LEU A 81 16.40 25.64 13.89
C LEU A 81 16.53 26.77 12.86
N ASP A 82 17.29 27.79 13.22
CA ASP A 82 17.38 29.04 12.47
C ASP A 82 18.32 28.98 11.24
N GLY A 83 18.27 30.02 10.41
CA GLY A 83 19.03 30.16 9.16
C GLY A 83 20.48 30.61 9.32
N ILE A 84 21.24 30.59 8.20
CA ILE A 84 22.70 30.75 8.17
C ILE A 84 23.23 32.10 8.66
N GLY A 85 22.35 33.09 8.86
CA GLY A 85 22.70 34.37 9.49
C GLY A 85 22.94 34.29 11.00
N GLN A 86 22.60 33.17 11.64
CA GLN A 86 22.72 33.05 13.09
C GLN A 86 24.17 33.05 13.58
N SER A 87 24.49 34.00 14.44
CA SER A 87 25.81 34.16 15.08
C SER A 87 25.76 34.06 16.61
N SER A 88 24.56 34.18 17.21
CA SER A 88 24.32 34.19 18.66
C SER A 88 23.00 33.51 19.02
N TYR A 89 22.73 33.36 20.33
CA TYR A 89 21.43 32.87 20.82
C TYR A 89 20.30 33.89 20.64
N ASN A 90 20.63 35.17 20.42
CA ASN A 90 19.63 36.20 20.15
C ASN A 90 19.26 36.16 18.67
N TYR A 91 18.05 35.69 18.39
CA TYR A 91 17.48 35.72 17.04
C TYR A 91 17.31 37.13 16.50
N ASP A 92 17.31 37.23 15.17
CA ASP A 92 16.92 38.44 14.45
C ASP A 92 15.48 38.87 14.80
N PHE A 93 15.18 40.16 14.62
CA PHE A 93 13.86 40.72 14.94
C PHE A 93 12.72 39.99 14.24
N LEU A 94 12.87 39.63 12.96
CA LEU A 94 11.83 38.93 12.20
C LEU A 94 11.55 37.54 12.77
N VAL A 95 12.62 36.79 13.09
CA VAL A 95 12.52 35.44 13.68
C VAL A 95 11.92 35.49 15.08
N LYS A 96 12.28 36.48 15.91
CA LYS A 96 11.66 36.69 17.24
C LYS A 96 10.17 36.95 17.12
N ARG A 97 9.76 37.81 16.18
CA ARG A 97 8.34 38.13 15.94
C ARG A 97 7.57 36.90 15.46
N PHE A 98 8.16 36.11 14.57
CA PHE A 98 7.60 34.85 14.11
C PHE A 98 7.41 33.85 15.25
N LEU A 99 8.45 33.58 16.04
CA LEU A 99 8.39 32.63 17.15
C LEU A 99 7.39 33.05 18.24
N ALA A 100 7.33 34.34 18.57
CA ALA A 100 6.36 34.86 19.53
C ALA A 100 4.92 34.70 19.05
N LYS A 101 4.65 35.00 17.77
CA LYS A 101 3.32 34.80 17.18
C LYS A 101 2.96 33.32 17.05
N LEU A 102 3.92 32.46 16.69
CA LEU A 102 3.69 31.03 16.58
C LEU A 102 3.34 30.43 17.94
N ALA A 103 4.09 30.78 19.00
CA ALA A 103 3.79 30.33 20.36
C ALA A 103 2.35 30.70 20.76
N ALA A 104 1.94 31.95 20.52
CA ALA A 104 0.60 32.44 20.85
C ALA A 104 -0.56 31.79 20.05
N ILE A 105 -0.27 31.12 18.94
CA ILE A 105 -1.28 30.44 18.09
C ILE A 105 -1.37 28.94 18.43
N LEU A 106 -0.26 28.35 18.90
CA LEU A 106 -0.23 26.92 19.19
C LEU A 106 -1.02 26.60 20.47
N PRO A 107 -1.74 25.47 20.53
CA PRO A 107 -2.45 25.09 21.74
C PRO A 107 -1.50 24.79 22.92
N ASP A 108 -2.03 24.94 24.14
CA ASP A 108 -1.28 24.78 25.40
C ASP A 108 -0.73 23.37 25.65
N ASP A 109 -1.09 22.37 24.85
CA ASP A 109 -0.58 21.00 24.93
C ASP A 109 0.62 20.72 23.98
N ILE A 110 1.13 21.76 23.30
CA ILE A 110 2.29 21.67 22.39
C ILE A 110 3.49 22.43 22.97
N VAL A 111 4.63 21.74 23.12
CA VAL A 111 5.87 22.35 23.64
C VAL A 111 6.71 22.89 22.50
N LEU A 112 6.87 24.22 22.42
CA LEU A 112 7.76 24.90 21.46
C LEU A 112 9.12 25.25 22.07
N ILE A 113 10.19 24.64 21.56
CA ILE A 113 11.57 24.82 22.01
C ILE A 113 12.38 25.58 20.93
N SER A 114 13.07 26.63 21.34
CA SER A 114 13.96 27.44 20.50
C SER A 114 15.33 27.67 21.17
N GLY A 115 16.16 28.56 20.65
CA GLY A 115 17.45 28.93 21.23
C GLY A 115 18.60 27.98 20.87
N PHE A 116 18.45 27.18 19.82
CA PHE A 116 19.51 26.29 19.32
C PHE A 116 20.50 27.02 18.42
N MET A 117 21.74 26.55 18.39
CA MET A 117 22.76 26.94 17.41
C MET A 117 23.03 25.79 16.42
N PRO A 118 22.26 25.69 15.31
CA PRO A 118 22.35 24.58 14.36
C PRO A 118 23.70 24.50 13.65
N TYR A 119 24.50 25.57 13.69
CA TYR A 119 25.83 25.67 13.07
C TYR A 119 27.00 25.49 14.05
N SER A 120 26.73 24.95 15.25
CA SER A 120 27.69 24.75 16.33
C SER A 120 27.37 23.44 17.05
N ILE A 121 28.19 22.39 16.84
CA ILE A 121 27.96 21.08 17.50
C ILE A 121 28.01 21.20 19.04
N LEU A 122 28.84 22.12 19.55
CA LEU A 122 28.95 22.39 20.98
C LEU A 122 27.81 23.27 21.53
N ASN A 123 26.91 23.73 20.67
CA ASN A 123 25.89 24.74 20.96
C ASN A 123 26.47 26.04 21.53
N ILE A 124 27.68 26.48 21.14
CA ILE A 124 28.35 27.69 21.66
C ILE A 124 28.46 28.77 20.56
N PRO A 125 28.23 30.07 20.87
CA PRO A 125 28.44 31.17 19.94
C PRO A 125 29.87 31.29 19.43
N LEU A 126 30.04 31.91 18.26
CA LEU A 126 31.36 32.14 17.66
C LEU A 126 32.28 33.00 18.55
N THR A 127 31.68 33.82 19.42
CA THR A 127 32.36 34.79 20.27
C THR A 127 32.82 34.24 21.63
N ARG A 128 32.52 32.98 21.96
CA ARG A 128 32.84 32.38 23.27
C ARG A 128 33.61 31.06 23.12
N ASN A 129 34.57 30.84 24.04
CA ASN A 129 35.28 29.57 24.28
C ASN A 129 35.82 28.85 23.03
N ARG A 130 36.36 29.62 22.08
CA ARG A 130 37.00 29.15 20.83
C ARG A 130 38.34 29.84 20.64
N ILE A 131 39.30 29.15 20.00
CA ILE A 131 40.60 29.75 19.64
C ILE A 131 40.41 30.99 18.75
N SER A 132 39.38 31.00 17.89
CA SER A 132 39.01 32.12 17.01
C SER A 132 38.08 33.16 17.64
N SER A 133 37.72 33.04 18.93
CA SER A 133 36.71 33.90 19.58
C SER A 133 37.07 35.39 19.60
N SER A 134 38.36 35.74 19.65
CA SER A 134 38.82 37.14 19.61
C SER A 134 38.57 37.80 18.24
N PHE A 135 38.74 37.04 17.15
CA PHE A 135 38.42 37.49 15.80
C PHE A 135 36.90 37.71 15.65
N TRP A 136 36.08 36.75 16.09
CA TRP A 136 34.63 36.90 15.99
C TRP A 136 34.05 38.01 16.88
N ARG A 137 34.64 38.26 18.06
CA ARG A 137 34.29 39.44 18.89
C ARG A 137 34.68 40.77 18.26
N TRP A 138 35.72 40.79 17.43
CA TRP A 138 36.07 41.97 16.63
C TRP A 138 35.09 42.14 15.47
N VAL A 139 34.76 41.05 14.75
CA VAL A 139 33.75 41.05 13.68
C VAL A 139 32.38 41.51 14.17
N GLU A 140 31.90 41.01 15.32
CA GLU A 140 30.62 41.41 15.92
C GLU A 140 30.60 42.89 16.36
N ARG A 141 31.73 43.42 16.86
CA ARG A 141 31.86 44.83 17.23
C ARG A 141 31.78 45.74 16.01
N GLU A 142 32.52 45.41 14.96
CA GLU A 142 32.49 46.16 13.69
C GLU A 142 31.12 46.15 13.01
N GLN A 143 30.37 45.04 13.12
CA GLN A 143 28.99 44.96 12.63
C GLN A 143 28.02 45.91 13.34
N LYS A 144 28.18 46.08 14.67
CA LYS A 144 27.34 46.98 15.46
C LYS A 144 27.66 48.45 15.20
N THR A 145 28.91 48.78 14.88
CA THR A 145 29.36 50.15 14.62
C THR A 145 29.20 50.57 13.16
N HIS A 146 29.24 49.64 12.20
CA HIS A 146 29.11 49.92 10.76
C HIS A 146 28.11 48.95 10.09
N PRO A 147 26.78 49.19 10.25
CA PRO A 147 25.75 48.40 9.58
C PRO A 147 25.88 48.57 8.07
N GLY A 148 26.35 47.53 7.37
CA GLY A 148 26.61 47.55 5.92
C GLY A 148 28.01 47.07 5.48
N THR A 149 28.89 46.73 6.43
CA THR A 149 30.23 46.18 6.10
C THR A 149 30.16 44.75 5.54
N LYS A 150 31.02 44.43 4.55
CA LYS A 150 31.17 43.08 3.95
C LYS A 150 31.61 41.99 4.94
N LEU A 151 31.82 42.32 6.22
CA LEU A 151 32.26 41.42 7.28
C LEU A 151 31.15 40.46 7.74
N SER A 152 29.87 40.83 7.62
CA SER A 152 28.73 39.92 7.86
C SER A 152 28.78 38.68 6.96
N PHE A 153 29.36 38.81 5.77
CA PHE A 153 29.57 37.70 4.82
C PHE A 153 30.40 36.56 5.41
N ALA A 154 31.32 36.83 6.35
CA ALA A 154 32.16 35.79 6.95
C ALA A 154 31.36 34.77 7.78
N VAL A 155 30.34 35.24 8.52
CA VAL A 155 29.42 34.36 9.29
C VAL A 155 28.58 33.53 8.33
N TYR A 156 27.97 34.18 7.32
CA TYR A 156 27.20 33.50 6.28
C TYR A 156 28.02 32.42 5.59
N LEU A 157 29.26 32.74 5.21
CA LEU A 157 30.14 31.82 4.51
C LEU A 157 30.54 30.63 5.38
N LYS A 158 30.91 30.85 6.65
CA LYS A 158 31.22 29.77 7.59
C LYS A 158 30.02 28.85 7.82
N ASN A 159 28.84 29.42 8.03
CA ASN A 159 27.62 28.63 8.24
C ASN A 159 27.17 27.91 6.97
N MET A 160 27.40 28.49 5.79
CA MET A 160 27.20 27.82 4.49
C MET A 160 28.11 26.59 4.34
N PHE A 161 29.37 26.66 4.75
CA PHE A 161 30.24 25.48 4.78
C PHE A 161 29.74 24.41 5.74
N VAL A 162 29.16 24.79 6.88
CA VAL A 162 28.54 23.82 7.81
C VAL A 162 27.32 23.14 7.18
N VAL A 163 26.48 23.88 6.46
CA VAL A 163 25.36 23.29 5.68
C VAL A 163 25.91 22.31 4.64
N ALA A 164 26.98 22.67 3.93
CA ALA A 164 27.64 21.77 2.98
C ALA A 164 28.22 20.52 3.65
N ILE A 165 28.82 20.64 4.85
CA ILE A 165 29.30 19.51 5.65
C ILE A 165 28.13 18.60 6.04
N SER A 166 27.03 19.16 6.57
CA SER A 166 25.82 18.42 6.93
C SER A 166 25.24 17.64 5.73
N ALA A 167 25.33 18.22 4.53
CA ALA A 167 24.89 17.62 3.27
C ALA A 167 25.88 16.59 2.66
N ASP A 168 27.15 16.59 3.09
CA ASP A 168 28.17 15.67 2.59
C ASP A 168 28.03 14.28 3.23
N ARG A 169 28.19 13.23 2.43
CA ARG A 169 27.99 11.84 2.89
C ARG A 169 29.09 11.33 3.83
N ARG A 170 30.29 11.92 3.78
CA ARG A 170 31.47 11.48 4.54
C ARG A 170 31.54 12.18 5.88
N TYR A 171 31.37 13.50 5.88
CA TYR A 171 31.52 14.33 7.09
C TYR A 171 30.18 14.64 7.78
N GLY A 172 29.08 14.65 7.01
CA GLY A 172 27.74 14.96 7.52
C GLY A 172 27.27 14.05 8.65
N PRO A 173 27.44 12.72 8.60
CA PRO A 173 27.00 11.84 9.69
C PRO A 173 27.52 12.25 11.07
N ILE A 174 28.79 12.65 11.16
CA ILE A 174 29.41 13.09 12.43
C ILE A 174 28.76 14.38 12.92
N TYR A 175 28.66 15.39 12.04
CA TYR A 175 28.08 16.68 12.39
C TYR A 175 26.60 16.55 12.80
N ASN A 176 25.84 15.81 12.00
CA ASN A 176 24.41 15.61 12.16
C ASN A 176 24.07 14.81 13.43
N GLN A 177 24.90 13.82 13.80
CA GLN A 177 24.76 13.11 15.07
C GLN A 177 24.99 14.04 16.26
N GLY A 178 25.96 14.95 16.18
CA GLY A 178 26.19 15.96 17.21
C GLY A 178 24.98 16.88 17.42
N ILE A 179 24.36 17.35 16.34
CA ILE A 179 23.13 18.15 16.42
C ILE A 179 21.94 17.32 16.94
N ALA A 180 21.81 16.06 16.52
CA ALA A 180 20.79 15.16 17.04
C ALA A 180 20.93 14.95 18.56
N GLN A 181 22.16 14.78 19.06
CA GLN A 181 22.41 14.66 20.50
C GLN A 181 22.00 15.91 21.27
N LEU A 182 22.22 17.09 20.69
CA LEU A 182 21.81 18.37 21.26
C LEU A 182 20.28 18.49 21.35
N ILE A 183 19.58 18.13 20.27
CA ILE A 183 18.11 18.08 20.24
C ILE A 183 17.57 17.06 21.26
N TYR A 184 18.14 15.85 21.28
CA TYR A 184 17.78 14.79 22.22
C TYR A 184 17.89 15.26 23.68
N ASN A 185 19.02 15.87 24.04
CA ASN A 185 19.24 16.35 25.41
C ASN A 185 18.26 17.47 25.80
N SER A 186 17.91 18.34 24.84
CA SER A 186 16.91 19.38 25.05
C SER A 186 15.52 18.80 25.31
N LEU A 187 15.09 17.87 24.46
CA LEU A 187 13.82 17.16 24.59
C LEU A 187 13.70 16.49 25.97
N VAL A 188 14.70 15.70 26.37
CA VAL A 188 14.70 15.02 27.68
C VAL A 188 14.66 16.02 28.84
N LYS A 189 15.41 17.12 28.75
CA LYS A 189 15.39 18.17 29.78
C LYS A 189 14.03 18.85 29.92
N TYR A 190 13.32 19.03 28.81
CA TYR A 190 12.00 19.65 28.77
C TYR A 190 10.83 18.66 28.87
N GLY A 191 11.08 17.45 29.40
CA GLY A 191 10.02 16.53 29.80
C GLY A 191 9.67 15.43 28.80
N TYR A 192 10.42 15.30 27.69
CA TYR A 192 10.20 14.22 26.74
C TYR A 192 10.53 12.86 27.37
N GLN A 193 9.52 12.00 27.51
CA GLN A 193 9.69 10.64 28.03
C GLN A 193 10.14 9.70 26.90
N LEU A 194 11.27 9.02 27.10
CA LEU A 194 11.80 8.05 26.13
C LEU A 194 10.82 6.90 25.92
N GLY A 195 10.55 6.54 24.67
CA GLY A 195 9.59 5.50 24.32
C GLY A 195 8.12 5.92 24.44
N SER A 196 7.82 7.18 24.77
CA SER A 196 6.44 7.69 24.83
C SER A 196 5.72 7.70 23.48
N GLY A 197 6.47 7.72 22.38
CA GLY A 197 5.91 7.81 21.03
C GLY A 197 5.35 9.19 20.67
N ILE A 198 5.44 10.19 21.57
CA ILE A 198 4.95 11.55 21.32
C ILE A 198 5.69 12.12 20.08
N PRO A 199 4.95 12.65 19.09
CA PRO A 199 5.55 13.15 17.85
C PRO A 199 6.41 14.39 18.07
N ILE A 200 7.45 14.51 17.25
CA ILE A 200 8.41 15.60 17.26
C ILE A 200 8.41 16.29 15.88
N THR A 201 8.31 17.61 15.86
CA THR A 201 8.36 18.40 14.62
C THR A 201 9.56 19.34 14.64
N LEU A 202 10.46 19.19 13.67
CA LEU A 202 11.60 20.10 13.47
C LEU A 202 11.21 21.18 12.46
N VAL A 203 11.20 22.45 12.88
CA VAL A 203 10.97 23.61 12.01
C VAL A 203 12.33 24.22 11.66
N GLY A 204 12.78 24.03 10.42
CA GLY A 204 14.07 24.53 9.95
C GLY A 204 13.90 25.70 8.96
N TYR A 205 14.47 26.87 9.28
CA TYR A 205 14.51 28.02 8.39
C TYR A 205 15.81 28.05 7.56
N SER A 206 15.72 28.24 6.24
CA SER A 206 16.88 28.34 5.35
C SER A 206 17.84 27.15 5.51
N GLY A 207 19.12 27.36 5.82
CA GLY A 207 20.08 26.27 6.09
C GLY A 207 19.69 25.36 7.27
N GLY A 208 18.86 25.84 8.21
CA GLY A 208 18.31 25.06 9.32
C GLY A 208 17.44 23.88 8.86
N GLY A 209 16.82 23.98 7.67
CA GLY A 209 16.11 22.86 7.03
C GLY A 209 17.04 21.68 6.74
N GLN A 210 18.23 21.94 6.19
CA GLN A 210 19.22 20.89 5.92
C GLN A 210 19.77 20.26 7.20
N ILE A 211 20.00 21.06 8.24
CA ILE A 211 20.45 20.57 9.54
C ILE A 211 19.38 19.66 10.18
N SER A 212 18.10 20.05 10.08
CA SER A 212 16.96 19.25 10.54
C SER A 212 16.89 17.90 9.83
N MET A 213 16.98 17.92 8.50
CA MET A 213 17.03 16.72 7.65
C MET A 213 18.24 15.83 7.94
N GLY A 214 19.38 16.43 8.32
CA GLY A 214 20.59 15.72 8.70
C GLY A 214 20.47 14.98 10.02
N ALA A 215 19.92 15.64 11.05
CA ALA A 215 19.79 15.11 12.41
C ALA A 215 18.73 13.99 12.54
N LEU A 216 17.73 14.01 11.67
CA LEU A 216 16.58 13.12 11.67
C LEU A 216 16.91 11.63 11.91
N PRO A 217 17.80 10.96 11.14
CA PRO A 217 17.97 9.52 11.26
C PRO A 217 18.47 9.10 12.64
N PHE A 218 19.28 9.96 13.27
CA PHE A 218 19.83 9.73 14.61
C PHE A 218 18.79 9.96 15.70
N LEU A 219 17.96 10.99 15.56
CA LEU A 219 16.85 11.25 16.49
C LEU A 219 15.84 10.10 16.50
N LYS A 220 15.45 9.63 15.31
CA LYS A 220 14.52 8.50 15.18
C LYS A 220 15.10 7.23 15.80
N GLN A 221 16.39 6.96 15.58
CA GLN A 221 17.09 5.83 16.19
C GLN A 221 17.16 5.95 17.73
N ALA A 222 17.40 7.14 18.27
CA ALA A 222 17.58 7.35 19.70
C ALA A 222 16.26 7.41 20.50
N LEU A 223 15.20 7.97 19.90
CA LEU A 223 13.94 8.24 20.61
C LEU A 223 12.86 7.18 20.32
N GLY A 224 12.96 6.45 19.21
CA GLY A 224 11.90 5.54 18.76
C GLY A 224 10.58 6.25 18.44
N ALA A 225 10.64 7.55 18.15
CA ALA A 225 9.49 8.43 17.98
C ALA A 225 9.28 8.86 16.53
N SER A 226 8.06 9.27 16.23
CA SER A 226 7.73 9.93 14.97
C SER A 226 8.40 11.31 14.91
N VAL A 227 9.14 11.55 13.82
CA VAL A 227 9.80 12.84 13.58
C VAL A 227 9.41 13.38 12.21
N GLU A 228 8.82 14.58 12.22
CA GLU A 228 8.39 15.36 11.05
C GLU A 228 9.30 16.57 10.87
N VAL A 229 9.45 17.04 9.64
CA VAL A 229 10.22 18.25 9.33
C VAL A 229 9.36 19.26 8.58
N ILE A 230 9.35 20.50 9.05
CA ILE A 230 8.81 21.66 8.33
C ILE A 230 10.03 22.49 7.89
N SER A 231 10.29 22.53 6.59
CA SER A 231 11.38 23.28 5.97
C SER A 231 10.83 24.58 5.38
N LEU A 232 11.10 25.70 6.06
CA LEU A 232 10.73 27.04 5.61
C LEU A 232 11.87 27.66 4.80
N ALA A 233 11.65 27.92 3.51
CA ALA A 233 12.66 28.44 2.59
C ALA A 233 13.97 27.62 2.61
N GLY A 234 13.89 26.32 2.91
CA GLY A 234 15.08 25.54 3.26
C GLY A 234 15.92 25.07 2.08
N VAL A 235 17.23 25.20 2.18
CA VAL A 235 18.17 24.72 1.15
C VAL A 235 18.54 23.26 1.41
N LEU A 236 17.73 22.34 0.90
CA LEU A 236 17.85 20.91 1.21
C LEU A 236 18.75 20.16 0.21
N SER A 237 19.47 19.16 0.71
CA SER A 237 20.29 18.25 -0.08
C SER A 237 19.59 16.91 -0.36
N GLY A 238 19.77 16.40 -1.58
CA GLY A 238 19.32 15.05 -1.95
C GLY A 238 20.16 13.90 -1.38
N ASN A 239 21.20 14.19 -0.58
CA ASN A 239 22.04 13.19 0.08
C ASN A 239 21.52 12.73 1.45
N THR A 240 20.60 13.49 2.05
CA THR A 240 19.99 13.12 3.34
C THR A 240 19.12 11.88 3.17
N LYS A 241 18.98 11.07 4.23
CA LYS A 241 18.17 9.85 4.22
C LYS A 241 16.69 10.21 4.37
N ALA A 242 16.17 11.04 3.45
CA ALA A 242 14.79 11.56 3.46
C ALA A 242 13.74 10.45 3.60
N ILE A 243 14.02 9.26 3.10
CA ILE A 243 13.15 8.08 3.25
C ILE A 243 12.86 7.64 4.69
N SER A 244 13.67 8.09 5.67
CA SER A 244 13.45 7.81 7.09
C SER A 244 12.47 8.77 7.76
N LEU A 245 12.04 9.83 7.05
CA LEU A 245 11.03 10.79 7.49
C LEU A 245 9.68 10.10 7.69
N GLU A 246 8.92 10.61 8.65
CA GLU A 246 7.46 10.49 8.61
C GLU A 246 6.94 11.37 7.48
N HIS A 247 7.25 12.67 7.53
CA HIS A 247 6.92 13.63 6.49
C HIS A 247 7.85 14.84 6.48
N LEU A 248 8.07 15.41 5.30
CA LEU A 248 8.69 16.72 5.09
C LEU A 248 7.69 17.66 4.41
N TYR A 249 7.32 18.73 5.11
CA TYR A 249 6.60 19.85 4.53
C TYR A 249 7.61 20.91 4.13
N HIS A 250 7.74 21.19 2.83
CA HIS A 250 8.68 22.18 2.32
C HIS A 250 7.93 23.40 1.79
N LEU A 251 7.99 24.50 2.53
CA LEU A 251 7.34 25.77 2.22
C LEU A 251 8.36 26.67 1.53
N ALA A 252 8.09 27.09 0.30
CA ALA A 252 8.99 27.94 -0.48
C ALA A 252 8.21 28.95 -1.34
N GLY A 253 8.76 30.14 -1.50
CA GLY A 253 8.20 31.16 -2.39
C GLY A 253 8.76 31.06 -3.82
N GLU A 254 7.98 31.52 -4.79
CA GLU A 254 8.33 31.49 -6.22
C GLU A 254 9.49 32.44 -6.56
N ASN A 255 9.64 33.51 -5.77
CA ASN A 255 10.73 34.49 -5.89
C ASN A 255 11.95 34.14 -5.03
N ASP A 256 11.96 32.99 -4.35
CA ASP A 256 13.09 32.52 -3.54
C ASP A 256 14.19 31.89 -4.40
N SER A 257 15.11 32.73 -4.89
CA SER A 257 16.28 32.26 -5.65
C SER A 257 17.28 31.42 -4.83
N ILE A 258 17.27 31.52 -3.49
CA ILE A 258 18.22 30.82 -2.62
C ILE A 258 17.78 29.38 -2.35
N GLU A 259 16.48 29.13 -2.13
CA GLU A 259 15.93 27.77 -2.06
C GLU A 259 16.18 27.04 -3.38
N GLN A 260 15.89 27.70 -4.51
CA GLN A 260 16.00 27.12 -5.85
C GLN A 260 17.42 26.60 -6.14
N LEU A 261 18.47 27.29 -5.64
CA LEU A 261 19.86 26.84 -5.75
C LEU A 261 20.09 25.43 -5.17
N GLY A 262 19.33 25.03 -4.15
CA GLY A 262 19.41 23.68 -3.59
C GLY A 262 19.08 22.59 -4.62
N SER A 263 18.09 22.82 -5.48
CA SER A 263 17.74 21.87 -6.55
C SER A 263 18.82 21.78 -7.65
N THR A 264 19.55 22.88 -7.88
CA THR A 264 20.61 22.99 -8.90
C THR A 264 21.95 22.42 -8.41
N ILE A 265 22.38 22.75 -7.19
CA ILE A 265 23.69 22.38 -6.64
C ILE A 265 23.71 20.93 -6.15
N PHE A 266 22.56 20.35 -5.85
CA PHE A 266 22.45 18.94 -5.46
C PHE A 266 21.80 18.11 -6.59
N PRO A 267 22.59 17.51 -7.51
CA PRO A 267 22.06 16.73 -8.64
C PRO A 267 21.06 15.64 -8.23
N LYS A 268 21.19 15.10 -7.01
CA LYS A 268 20.26 14.11 -6.44
C LYS A 268 18.84 14.63 -6.16
N ARG A 269 18.61 15.94 -6.19
CA ARG A 269 17.26 16.54 -6.18
C ARG A 269 16.63 16.58 -7.56
N THR A 270 17.42 16.46 -8.63
CA THR A 270 16.89 16.45 -10.00
C THR A 270 16.17 15.13 -10.30
N PRO A 271 15.12 15.14 -11.15
CA PRO A 271 14.41 13.93 -11.55
C PRO A 271 15.30 12.87 -12.22
N LEU A 272 16.42 13.29 -12.84
CA LEU A 272 17.38 12.38 -13.49
C LEU A 272 17.96 11.36 -12.50
N PHE A 273 18.19 11.76 -11.25
CA PHE A 273 18.61 10.87 -10.17
C PHE A 273 17.39 10.30 -9.44
N PHE A 274 16.46 9.69 -10.17
CA PHE A 274 15.29 9.00 -9.60
C PHE A 274 15.69 7.98 -8.50
N LEU A 275 16.94 7.51 -8.60
CA LEU A 275 17.93 7.04 -7.60
C LEU A 275 17.73 7.39 -6.13
N SER A 276 17.63 8.69 -5.91
CA SER A 276 18.06 9.31 -4.67
C SER A 276 17.05 9.10 -3.55
N TYR A 277 17.52 9.13 -2.30
CA TYR A 277 16.62 9.12 -1.14
C TYR A 277 15.56 10.22 -1.21
N TRP A 278 15.92 11.38 -1.78
CA TRP A 278 15.01 12.49 -2.02
C TRP A 278 13.89 12.14 -2.99
N ASN A 279 14.23 11.73 -4.22
CA ASN A 279 13.22 11.46 -5.25
C ASN A 279 12.34 10.25 -4.90
N ARG A 280 12.89 9.30 -4.14
CA ARG A 280 12.14 8.18 -3.56
C ARG A 280 11.16 8.65 -2.48
N ALA A 281 11.63 9.39 -1.49
CA ALA A 281 10.75 9.96 -0.46
C ALA A 281 9.64 10.82 -1.05
N LYS A 282 9.95 11.64 -2.09
CA LYS A 282 8.95 12.41 -2.82
C LYS A 282 7.86 11.53 -3.44
N ARG A 283 8.26 10.46 -4.15
CA ARG A 283 7.30 9.52 -4.76
C ARG A 283 6.48 8.71 -3.73
N ARG A 284 6.99 8.50 -2.52
CA ARG A 284 6.22 7.91 -1.40
C ARG A 284 5.20 8.85 -0.78
N GLY A 285 5.11 10.09 -1.24
CA GLY A 285 4.30 11.11 -0.58
C GLY A 285 4.92 11.65 0.70
N GLN A 286 6.14 11.25 1.09
CA GLN A 286 6.79 11.71 2.32
C GLN A 286 7.32 13.15 2.21
N ILE A 287 7.20 13.80 1.05
CA ILE A 287 7.64 15.19 0.83
C ILE A 287 6.50 15.97 0.16
N SER A 288 5.89 16.90 0.88
CA SER A 288 4.96 17.88 0.31
C SER A 288 5.68 19.19 0.03
N THR A 289 5.49 19.76 -1.16
CA THR A 289 5.98 21.11 -1.50
C THR A 289 4.80 22.07 -1.50
N ILE A 290 4.88 23.13 -0.70
CA ILE A 290 3.83 24.13 -0.51
C ILE A 290 4.36 25.45 -1.07
N SER A 291 3.70 25.99 -2.10
CA SER A 291 4.02 27.32 -2.62
C SER A 291 3.51 28.40 -1.66
N LEU A 292 4.37 29.37 -1.35
CA LEU A 292 4.00 30.59 -0.65
C LEU A 292 3.62 31.74 -1.62
N GLY A 293 3.60 31.49 -2.94
CA GLY A 293 3.34 32.50 -3.96
C GLY A 293 4.55 33.41 -4.18
N PRO A 294 4.38 34.71 -4.50
CA PRO A 294 5.45 35.62 -4.96
C PRO A 294 6.37 36.12 -3.83
N VAL A 295 6.74 35.25 -2.89
CA VAL A 295 7.54 35.56 -1.71
C VAL A 295 9.02 35.24 -1.95
N GLY A 296 9.93 36.06 -1.41
CA GLY A 296 11.39 35.89 -1.45
C GLY A 296 11.96 35.15 -0.23
N HIS A 297 13.29 34.99 -0.17
CA HIS A 297 13.95 34.18 0.87
C HIS A 297 14.00 34.84 2.27
N ASN A 298 14.53 36.06 2.34
CA ASN A 298 14.82 36.78 3.57
C ASN A 298 14.80 38.30 3.37
N GLY A 299 14.49 39.05 4.43
CA GLY A 299 14.41 40.52 4.38
C GLY A 299 13.10 41.02 3.76
N PRO A 300 13.09 42.21 3.14
CA PRO A 300 11.91 42.74 2.46
C PRO A 300 11.36 41.75 1.44
N GLU A 301 10.04 41.56 1.42
CA GLU A 301 9.33 40.57 0.59
C GLU A 301 9.63 39.10 0.96
N GLY A 302 10.35 38.85 2.06
CA GLY A 302 10.74 37.51 2.51
C GLY A 302 9.64 36.72 3.23
N VAL A 303 9.86 35.42 3.44
CA VAL A 303 8.88 34.51 4.11
C VAL A 303 8.48 34.88 5.54
N LEU A 304 9.24 35.75 6.20
CA LEU A 304 8.95 36.25 7.56
C LEU A 304 8.60 37.75 7.58
N ASP A 305 8.39 38.37 6.41
CA ASP A 305 8.07 39.79 6.31
C ASP A 305 6.61 40.04 6.71
N ALA A 306 6.41 40.93 7.68
CA ALA A 306 5.08 41.29 8.16
C ALA A 306 4.46 42.45 7.38
N ASP A 307 5.26 43.16 6.60
CA ASP A 307 4.87 44.39 5.91
C ASP A 307 4.71 44.15 4.39
N TYR A 308 5.03 42.94 3.91
CA TYR A 308 4.74 42.47 2.56
C TYR A 308 3.40 41.73 2.51
N TYR A 309 2.46 42.24 1.70
CA TYR A 309 1.11 41.71 1.57
C TYR A 309 0.89 40.98 0.25
N LEU A 310 0.25 39.82 0.33
CA LEU A 310 -0.09 38.96 -0.79
C LEU A 310 -1.41 39.39 -1.44
N PRO A 311 -1.71 38.90 -2.67
CA PRO A 311 -2.97 39.22 -3.36
C PRO A 311 -4.24 38.87 -2.58
N ASP A 312 -4.17 37.93 -1.63
CA ASP A 312 -5.28 37.52 -0.77
C ASP A 312 -5.46 38.40 0.49
N GLY A 313 -4.64 39.45 0.65
CA GLY A 313 -4.69 40.40 1.76
C GLY A 313 -3.93 39.98 3.02
N ARG A 314 -3.36 38.75 3.07
CA ARG A 314 -2.50 38.33 4.19
C ARG A 314 -1.09 38.88 4.03
N SER A 315 -0.40 39.15 5.15
CA SER A 315 1.06 39.36 5.10
C SER A 315 1.79 38.04 4.89
N SER A 316 2.99 38.08 4.31
CA SER A 316 3.86 36.90 4.16
C SER A 316 4.07 36.17 5.50
N LEU A 317 4.33 36.92 6.58
CA LEU A 317 4.42 36.36 7.94
C LEU A 317 3.12 35.66 8.38
N GLN A 318 1.95 36.26 8.12
CA GLN A 318 0.67 35.66 8.48
C GLN A 318 0.44 34.35 7.71
N GLN A 319 0.70 34.35 6.40
CA GLN A 319 0.59 33.15 5.57
C GLN A 319 1.52 32.02 6.09
N THR A 320 2.76 32.35 6.43
CA THR A 320 3.72 31.39 7.01
C THR A 320 3.23 30.81 8.35
N LEU A 321 2.65 31.64 9.22
CA LEU A 321 2.07 31.19 10.49
C LEU A 321 0.87 30.26 10.28
N ASP A 322 -0.03 30.60 9.35
CA ASP A 322 -1.21 29.79 9.04
C ASP A 322 -0.81 28.38 8.56
N TRP A 323 0.17 28.30 7.64
CA TRP A 323 0.66 27.01 7.15
C TRP A 323 1.35 26.18 8.25
N ILE A 324 2.27 26.79 9.01
CA ILE A 324 3.04 26.08 10.02
C ILE A 324 2.14 25.59 11.16
N SER A 325 1.24 26.45 11.66
CA SER A 325 0.28 26.07 12.71
C SER A 325 -0.71 25.01 12.21
N GLY A 326 -1.23 25.14 10.99
CA GLY A 326 -2.11 24.15 10.37
C GLY A 326 -1.45 22.77 10.18
N ILE A 327 -0.16 22.72 9.86
CA ILE A 327 0.61 21.46 9.82
C ILE A 327 0.75 20.88 11.23
N ILE A 328 1.21 21.69 12.20
CA ILE A 328 1.49 21.24 13.57
C ILE A 328 0.23 20.71 14.27
N THR A 329 -0.92 21.35 14.04
CA THR A 329 -2.21 20.99 14.63
C THR A 329 -2.99 19.94 13.83
N GLY A 330 -2.49 19.53 12.65
CA GLY A 330 -3.16 18.55 11.79
C GLY A 330 -4.40 19.06 11.05
N GLN A 331 -4.66 20.38 11.07
CA GLN A 331 -5.83 21.01 10.44
C GLN A 331 -5.65 21.29 8.94
N LEU A 332 -4.50 20.93 8.36
CA LEU A 332 -4.17 21.25 6.97
C LEU A 332 -5.07 20.50 5.97
N ARG A 333 -6.06 21.21 5.41
CA ARG A 333 -6.76 20.83 4.19
C ARG A 333 -6.01 21.39 2.99
N VAL A 334 -5.27 20.55 2.28
CA VAL A 334 -4.76 20.93 0.95
C VAL A 334 -5.95 20.91 0.00
N GLU A 335 -6.54 22.09 -0.24
CA GLU A 335 -7.45 22.30 -1.37
C GLU A 335 -6.62 22.28 -2.65
N ILE A 336 -6.43 21.08 -3.23
CA ILE A 336 -6.07 20.98 -4.63
C ILE A 336 -7.25 21.56 -5.40
N ALA A 337 -6.98 22.56 -6.24
CA ALA A 337 -7.96 23.25 -7.08
C ALA A 337 -8.98 22.24 -7.63
N ALA A 338 -10.27 22.60 -7.57
CA ALA A 338 -11.40 21.74 -7.92
C ALA A 338 -11.33 21.25 -9.38
N VAL A 339 -10.51 20.23 -9.63
CA VAL A 339 -10.54 19.46 -10.87
C VAL A 339 -11.78 18.59 -10.80
N ARG A 340 -12.59 18.60 -11.85
CA ARG A 340 -13.78 17.77 -11.95
C ARG A 340 -13.35 16.30 -11.92
N ALA A 341 -13.55 15.65 -10.77
CA ALA A 341 -13.28 14.23 -10.58
C ALA A 341 -14.04 13.38 -11.62
N LYS A 342 -13.38 12.41 -12.23
CA LYS A 342 -14.06 11.38 -13.02
C LYS A 342 -14.83 10.48 -12.04
N SER A 343 -16.15 10.36 -12.21
CA SER A 343 -16.93 9.44 -11.38
C SER A 343 -16.50 7.99 -11.61
N SER A 344 -16.31 7.26 -10.52
CA SER A 344 -15.86 5.87 -10.55
C SER A 344 -17.01 4.92 -10.93
N ASN A 345 -16.70 3.72 -11.43
CA ASN A 345 -17.71 2.68 -11.62
C ASN A 345 -18.30 2.22 -10.28
N TYR A 346 -17.50 2.23 -9.21
CA TYR A 346 -17.96 1.95 -7.86
C TYR A 346 -19.09 2.90 -7.43
N GLU A 347 -18.89 4.21 -7.56
CA GLU A 347 -19.92 5.23 -7.26
C GLU A 347 -21.17 5.03 -8.11
N ARG A 348 -21.00 4.81 -9.42
CA ARG A 348 -22.12 4.55 -10.35
C ARG A 348 -22.94 3.34 -9.93
N PHE A 349 -22.28 2.22 -9.64
CA PHE A 349 -22.96 0.98 -9.27
C PHE A 349 -23.71 1.12 -7.96
N ARG A 350 -23.13 1.82 -6.97
CA ARG A 350 -23.74 2.09 -5.67
C ARG A 350 -25.03 2.91 -5.73
N GLN A 351 -25.31 3.62 -6.82
CA GLN A 351 -26.55 4.38 -6.98
C GLN A 351 -27.79 3.49 -7.01
N ALA A 352 -27.66 2.23 -7.41
CA ALA A 352 -28.76 1.28 -7.31
C ALA A 352 -28.98 0.83 -5.87
N ASP A 353 -30.24 0.78 -5.46
CA ASP A 353 -30.67 0.38 -4.12
C ASP A 353 -30.20 -1.04 -3.75
N PHE A 354 -30.37 -2.00 -4.65
CA PHE A 354 -29.96 -3.41 -4.47
C PHE A 354 -28.44 -3.61 -4.33
N ASN A 355 -27.64 -2.57 -4.58
CA ASN A 355 -26.19 -2.58 -4.38
C ASN A 355 -25.78 -2.02 -3.01
N GLN A 356 -26.75 -1.67 -2.16
CA GLN A 356 -26.54 -1.14 -0.82
C GLN A 356 -26.98 -2.16 0.23
N LEU A 357 -26.18 -2.36 1.29
CA LEU A 357 -26.44 -3.41 2.28
C LEU A 357 -27.75 -3.19 3.05
N GLN A 358 -28.13 -1.94 3.31
CA GLN A 358 -29.41 -1.58 3.96
C GLN A 358 -30.66 -2.01 3.18
N TYR A 359 -30.51 -2.37 1.90
CA TYR A 359 -31.60 -2.92 1.10
C TYR A 359 -32.05 -4.31 1.59
N TYR A 360 -31.17 -5.01 2.32
CA TYR A 360 -31.34 -6.39 2.78
C TYR A 360 -31.46 -6.44 4.31
N PRO A 361 -32.67 -6.29 4.88
CA PRO A 361 -32.83 -6.24 6.33
C PRO A 361 -32.48 -7.58 7.01
N LEU A 362 -31.92 -7.49 8.23
CA LEU A 362 -31.38 -8.64 8.95
C LEU A 362 -32.44 -9.49 9.64
N ASP A 363 -33.63 -8.94 9.88
CA ASP A 363 -34.79 -9.64 10.47
C ASP A 363 -35.55 -10.52 9.46
N ARG A 364 -35.18 -10.45 8.18
CA ARG A 364 -35.71 -11.31 7.12
C ARG A 364 -34.80 -12.51 6.90
N THR A 365 -35.42 -13.68 6.85
CA THR A 365 -34.78 -14.97 6.59
C THR A 365 -35.43 -15.64 5.37
N VAL A 366 -34.82 -16.73 4.92
CA VAL A 366 -35.27 -17.61 3.84
C VAL A 366 -35.76 -18.95 4.39
N ASP A 367 -36.49 -19.71 3.57
CA ASP A 367 -36.83 -21.10 3.89
C ASP A 367 -35.55 -21.97 3.86
N PRO A 368 -35.14 -22.60 4.99
CA PRO A 368 -33.93 -23.40 5.08
C PRO A 368 -33.97 -24.70 4.26
N GLU A 369 -35.14 -25.12 3.76
CA GLU A 369 -35.26 -26.24 2.83
C GLU A 369 -34.93 -25.83 1.38
N LEU A 370 -35.14 -24.56 1.02
CA LEU A 370 -34.90 -24.02 -0.32
C LEU A 370 -33.54 -23.32 -0.44
N TYR A 371 -33.05 -22.78 0.67
CA TYR A 371 -31.86 -21.95 0.73
C TYR A 371 -30.92 -22.36 1.87
N ARG A 372 -29.63 -22.10 1.69
CA ARG A 372 -28.59 -22.33 2.71
C ARG A 372 -27.76 -21.07 2.94
N PRO A 373 -27.30 -20.79 4.17
CA PRO A 373 -26.33 -19.74 4.39
C PRO A 373 -25.02 -20.07 3.66
N ILE A 374 -24.31 -19.05 3.17
CA ILE A 374 -23.02 -19.26 2.48
C ILE A 374 -21.95 -19.77 3.46
N ALA A 375 -21.92 -19.23 4.67
CA ALA A 375 -20.99 -19.63 5.72
C ALA A 375 -21.63 -19.52 7.12
N PRO A 376 -21.06 -20.19 8.15
CA PRO A 376 -21.55 -20.07 9.52
C PRO A 376 -21.52 -18.64 10.05
N TRP A 377 -20.44 -17.90 9.78
CA TRP A 377 -20.27 -16.52 10.22
C TRP A 377 -20.09 -15.58 9.04
N MET A 378 -20.98 -14.60 8.94
CA MET A 378 -20.99 -13.59 7.88
C MET A 378 -21.36 -12.23 8.44
N GLY A 379 -20.80 -11.17 7.89
CA GLY A 379 -21.07 -9.83 8.38
C GLY A 379 -20.34 -8.74 7.62
N ARG A 380 -20.69 -7.50 7.96
CA ARG A 380 -20.14 -6.30 7.35
C ARG A 380 -18.94 -5.83 8.14
N LEU A 381 -17.82 -5.64 7.46
CA LEU A 381 -16.64 -5.01 8.07
C LEU A 381 -16.84 -3.49 8.14
N ILE A 382 -16.51 -2.93 9.29
CA ILE A 382 -16.63 -1.50 9.59
C ILE A 382 -15.28 -1.01 10.11
N LEU A 383 -14.71 -0.02 9.43
CA LEU A 383 -13.49 0.64 9.91
C LEU A 383 -13.85 1.52 11.12
N PRO A 384 -13.25 1.32 12.30
CA PRO A 384 -13.55 2.14 13.47
C PRO A 384 -13.11 3.59 13.27
N GLU A 385 -13.81 4.53 13.89
CA GLU A 385 -13.34 5.91 13.98
C GLU A 385 -11.98 5.99 14.70
N SER A 386 -11.16 6.96 14.32
CA SER A 386 -9.77 7.10 14.81
C SER A 386 -9.67 7.10 16.34
N GLU A 387 -10.65 7.70 17.02
CA GLU A 387 -10.74 7.81 18.47
C GLU A 387 -11.02 6.45 19.14
N ARG A 388 -11.80 5.59 18.50
CA ARG A 388 -12.19 4.27 19.04
C ARG A 388 -11.17 3.19 18.70
N ARG A 389 -10.28 3.43 17.73
CA ARG A 389 -9.29 2.48 17.21
C ARG A 389 -8.47 1.77 18.30
N GLN A 390 -8.00 2.50 19.31
CA GLN A 390 -7.18 1.93 20.40
C GLN A 390 -7.96 0.94 21.29
N THR A 391 -9.28 1.12 21.41
CA THR A 391 -10.17 0.23 22.17
C THR A 391 -10.58 -0.99 21.35
N VAL A 392 -10.84 -0.78 20.05
CA VAL A 392 -11.25 -1.86 19.14
C VAL A 392 -10.10 -2.83 18.87
N ARG A 393 -8.86 -2.34 18.69
CA ARG A 393 -7.65 -3.18 18.42
C ARG A 393 -7.86 -4.16 17.25
N GLY A 394 -8.44 -3.67 16.17
CA GLY A 394 -8.88 -4.44 15.01
C GLY A 394 -9.95 -3.63 14.28
N VAL A 395 -10.98 -4.30 13.79
CA VAL A 395 -12.11 -3.65 13.12
C VAL A 395 -13.43 -3.98 13.80
N LEU A 396 -14.48 -3.27 13.44
CA LEU A 396 -15.83 -3.59 13.88
C LEU A 396 -16.48 -4.55 12.87
N PHE A 397 -17.32 -5.45 13.35
CA PHE A 397 -18.02 -6.45 12.54
C PHE A 397 -19.49 -6.46 12.91
N GLU A 398 -20.35 -6.05 11.98
CA GLU A 398 -21.80 -6.17 12.13
C GLU A 398 -22.21 -7.57 11.71
N VAL A 399 -22.67 -8.37 12.67
CA VAL A 399 -22.98 -9.78 12.46
C VAL A 399 -24.27 -9.90 11.66
N HIS A 400 -24.18 -10.45 10.45
CA HIS A 400 -25.34 -10.66 9.57
C HIS A 400 -25.86 -12.09 9.63
N HIS A 401 -24.97 -13.03 9.97
CA HIS A 401 -25.28 -14.43 10.24
C HIS A 401 -24.23 -15.00 11.19
N ALA A 402 -24.64 -15.90 12.07
CA ALA A 402 -23.77 -16.58 13.02
C ALA A 402 -24.13 -18.07 13.09
N ASP A 403 -23.31 -18.87 13.75
CA ASP A 403 -23.65 -20.27 14.02
C ASP A 403 -24.88 -20.41 14.93
N LYS A 404 -25.31 -21.65 15.18
CA LYS A 404 -26.51 -21.94 15.99
C LYS A 404 -26.40 -21.46 17.45
N LEU A 405 -25.20 -21.41 18.03
CA LEU A 405 -24.97 -21.02 19.42
C LEU A 405 -25.00 -19.48 19.58
N HIS A 406 -24.66 -18.75 18.53
CA HIS A 406 -24.47 -17.30 18.56
C HIS A 406 -25.51 -16.50 17.76
N GLN A 407 -26.67 -17.10 17.43
CA GLN A 407 -27.76 -16.42 16.71
C GLN A 407 -28.18 -15.08 17.34
N HIS A 408 -28.10 -14.96 18.67
CA HIS A 408 -28.42 -13.74 19.41
C HIS A 408 -27.50 -12.55 19.07
N SER A 409 -26.34 -12.80 18.46
CA SER A 409 -25.39 -11.77 18.02
C SER A 409 -25.79 -11.13 16.69
N ILE A 410 -26.72 -11.70 15.92
CA ILE A 410 -27.16 -11.14 14.64
C ILE A 410 -27.73 -9.73 14.85
N GLY A 411 -27.26 -8.79 14.01
CA GLY A 411 -27.57 -7.36 14.11
C GLY A 411 -26.72 -6.57 15.11
N GLN A 412 -25.87 -7.24 15.90
CA GLN A 412 -24.93 -6.57 16.80
C GLN A 412 -23.64 -6.20 16.08
N VAL A 413 -23.04 -5.08 16.49
CA VAL A 413 -21.69 -4.69 16.08
C VAL A 413 -20.72 -5.13 17.17
N VAL A 414 -19.83 -6.05 16.82
CA VAL A 414 -18.85 -6.66 17.72
C VAL A 414 -17.42 -6.30 17.28
N HIS A 415 -16.43 -6.56 18.13
CA HIS A 415 -15.02 -6.37 17.78
C HIS A 415 -14.51 -7.60 17.01
N LEU A 416 -13.85 -7.39 15.88
CA LEU A 416 -13.17 -8.44 15.13
C LEU A 416 -11.65 -8.20 15.19
N ARG A 417 -10.91 -9.22 15.64
CA ARG A 417 -9.47 -9.12 15.92
C ARG A 417 -8.71 -10.32 15.38
N TRP A 418 -7.43 -10.12 15.11
CA TRP A 418 -6.49 -11.23 14.96
C TRP A 418 -6.30 -11.95 16.30
N SER A 419 -6.13 -13.27 16.27
CA SER A 419 -5.86 -14.05 17.48
C SER A 419 -4.57 -13.62 18.20
N ASP A 420 -4.52 -13.87 19.51
CA ASP A 420 -3.40 -13.47 20.36
C ASP A 420 -2.17 -14.42 20.27
N SER A 421 -2.17 -15.37 19.33
CA SER A 421 -1.09 -16.33 19.13
C SER A 421 0.24 -15.66 18.72
N ALA A 422 1.36 -16.29 19.07
CA ALA A 422 2.69 -15.72 18.81
C ALA A 422 2.99 -15.61 17.30
N GLU A 423 2.54 -16.60 16.55
CA GLU A 423 2.62 -16.67 15.09
C GLU A 423 1.81 -15.54 14.45
N MET A 424 0.57 -15.35 14.90
CA MET A 424 -0.31 -14.31 14.35
C MET A 424 0.18 -12.91 14.65
N LYS A 425 0.62 -12.64 15.89
CA LYS A 425 1.28 -11.37 16.25
C LYS A 425 2.47 -11.06 15.35
N LYS A 426 3.29 -12.07 15.02
CA LYS A 426 4.45 -11.90 14.13
C LYS A 426 4.01 -11.62 12.69
N TYR A 427 3.00 -12.32 12.21
CA TYR A 427 2.40 -12.11 10.89
C TYR A 427 1.86 -10.68 10.76
N VAL A 428 0.95 -10.28 11.65
CA VAL A 428 0.32 -8.95 11.66
C VAL A 428 1.38 -7.85 11.73
N ARG A 429 2.34 -7.95 12.67
CA ARG A 429 3.42 -6.97 12.82
C ARG A 429 4.28 -6.83 11.56
N SER A 430 4.48 -7.91 10.81
CA SER A 430 5.29 -7.89 9.58
C SER A 430 4.62 -7.19 8.41
N LEU A 431 3.29 -7.07 8.46
CA LEU A 431 2.45 -6.45 7.42
C LEU A 431 1.91 -5.08 7.81
N THR A 432 2.00 -4.73 9.09
CA THR A 432 1.57 -3.43 9.61
C THR A 432 2.41 -2.30 8.98
N ARG A 433 1.74 -1.28 8.44
CA ARG A 433 2.37 -0.14 7.75
C ARG A 433 1.72 1.17 8.14
N ASP A 434 2.51 2.24 8.12
CA ASP A 434 1.93 3.58 8.10
C ASP A 434 1.48 3.89 6.67
N VAL A 435 0.35 4.59 6.52
CA VAL A 435 -0.26 4.91 5.23
C VAL A 435 -0.24 6.42 5.04
N TYR A 436 0.43 6.85 3.98
CA TYR A 436 0.46 8.24 3.52
C TYR A 436 0.32 8.25 2.01
N PHE A 437 -0.66 8.99 1.50
CA PHE A 437 -0.90 9.03 0.07
C PHE A 437 0.27 9.70 -0.65
N SER A 438 0.80 9.00 -1.65
CA SER A 438 1.68 9.59 -2.65
C SER A 438 0.94 10.59 -3.53
N ASP A 439 1.67 11.51 -4.18
CA ASP A 439 1.11 12.42 -5.20
C ASP A 439 0.30 11.63 -6.26
N ASN A 440 0.75 10.43 -6.61
CA ASN A 440 0.05 9.57 -7.57
C ASN A 440 -1.25 8.99 -6.99
N ALA A 441 -1.24 8.55 -5.72
CA ALA A 441 -2.44 8.08 -5.02
C ALA A 441 -3.47 9.21 -4.86
N GLU A 442 -3.03 10.40 -4.50
CA GLU A 442 -3.91 11.56 -4.40
C GLU A 442 -4.49 11.95 -5.77
N TYR A 443 -3.67 11.99 -6.81
CA TYR A 443 -4.11 12.31 -8.17
C TYR A 443 -5.07 11.26 -8.72
N SER A 444 -4.71 9.98 -8.70
CA SER A 444 -5.55 8.90 -9.25
C SER A 444 -6.86 8.70 -8.47
N SER A 445 -6.84 8.93 -7.15
CA SER A 445 -8.05 8.92 -6.33
C SER A 445 -8.98 10.09 -6.66
N ARG A 446 -8.45 11.33 -6.72
CA ARG A 446 -9.29 12.54 -6.86
C ARG A 446 -9.64 12.88 -8.31
N VAL A 447 -8.81 12.50 -9.28
CA VAL A 447 -8.93 12.93 -10.68
C VAL A 447 -9.33 11.76 -11.59
N GLU A 448 -8.67 10.60 -11.47
CA GLU A 448 -8.90 9.47 -12.38
C GLU A 448 -10.11 8.59 -11.98
N GLY A 449 -10.63 8.77 -10.77
CA GLY A 449 -11.77 8.01 -10.25
C GLY A 449 -11.39 6.57 -9.89
N LEU A 450 -10.12 6.31 -9.58
CA LEU A 450 -9.73 5.03 -8.99
C LEU A 450 -10.14 5.00 -7.52
N ILE A 451 -10.61 3.85 -7.06
CA ILE A 451 -10.93 3.67 -5.65
C ILE A 451 -9.66 3.38 -4.88
N HIS A 452 -9.37 4.21 -3.88
CA HIS A 452 -8.23 4.13 -2.96
C HIS A 452 -8.72 4.07 -1.49
N PRO A 453 -7.90 3.57 -0.55
CA PRO A 453 -8.24 3.52 0.87
C PRO A 453 -8.14 4.90 1.54
N THR A 454 -8.90 5.87 1.05
CA THR A 454 -8.81 7.30 1.46
C THR A 454 -9.08 7.49 2.94
N ARG A 455 -9.89 6.63 3.56
CA ARG A 455 -10.17 6.62 5.00
C ARG A 455 -8.96 6.25 5.87
N LEU A 456 -7.94 5.65 5.26
CA LEU A 456 -6.68 5.26 5.91
C LEU A 456 -5.55 6.25 5.62
N ASP A 457 -5.77 7.31 4.85
CA ASP A 457 -4.71 8.30 4.60
C ASP A 457 -4.25 8.95 5.92
N ARG A 458 -2.93 9.04 6.09
CA ARG A 458 -2.22 9.50 7.29
C ARG A 458 -2.42 8.64 8.54
N TRP A 459 -3.02 7.47 8.44
CA TRP A 459 -3.08 6.53 9.56
C TRP A 459 -1.73 5.84 9.76
N ARG A 460 -1.34 5.67 11.02
CA ARG A 460 -0.12 4.93 11.40
C ARG A 460 -0.45 3.52 11.84
N GLN A 461 0.46 2.60 11.64
CA GLN A 461 0.35 1.21 12.08
C GLN A 461 -0.95 0.54 11.60
N VAL A 462 -1.35 0.78 10.36
CA VAL A 462 -2.49 0.13 9.72
C VAL A 462 -2.17 -1.36 9.56
N ASP A 463 -2.98 -2.21 10.17
CA ASP A 463 -2.85 -3.66 10.09
C ASP A 463 -3.59 -4.26 8.87
N PRO A 464 -3.39 -5.55 8.53
CA PRO A 464 -4.04 -6.17 7.38
C PRO A 464 -5.57 -6.17 7.42
N LEU A 465 -6.20 -6.27 8.59
CA LEU A 465 -7.65 -6.28 8.75
C LEU A 465 -8.22 -4.87 8.60
N GLU A 466 -7.55 -3.86 9.17
CA GLU A 466 -7.87 -2.45 8.96
C GLU A 466 -7.73 -2.07 7.48
N SER A 467 -6.68 -2.56 6.80
CA SER A 467 -6.48 -2.33 5.37
C SER A 467 -7.60 -2.91 4.50
N LEU A 468 -8.21 -4.02 4.94
CA LEU A 468 -9.34 -4.64 4.26
C LEU A 468 -10.61 -3.83 4.49
N ALA A 469 -10.95 -3.53 5.76
CA ALA A 469 -12.13 -2.74 6.11
C ALA A 469 -12.13 -1.32 5.52
N GLY A 470 -10.96 -0.69 5.47
CA GLY A 470 -10.77 0.67 4.94
C GLY A 470 -10.51 0.75 3.43
N ALA A 471 -10.58 -0.36 2.69
CA ALA A 471 -10.20 -0.41 1.27
C ALA A 471 -11.12 0.39 0.34
N ARG A 472 -12.38 0.62 0.75
CA ARG A 472 -13.38 1.39 0.01
C ARG A 472 -13.76 2.68 0.75
N PRO A 473 -14.39 3.66 0.07
CA PRO A 473 -14.88 4.87 0.70
C PRO A 473 -15.97 4.62 1.74
N GLU A 474 -16.77 3.56 1.57
CA GLU A 474 -17.89 3.19 2.46
C GLU A 474 -17.64 1.83 3.12
N ASP A 475 -18.23 1.62 4.30
CA ASP A 475 -18.28 0.31 4.99
C ASP A 475 -19.35 -0.58 4.37
N ASP A 476 -19.10 -1.07 3.15
CA ASP A 476 -20.06 -1.83 2.34
C ASP A 476 -19.62 -3.25 1.96
N MET A 477 -18.55 -3.72 2.59
CA MET A 477 -17.98 -5.02 2.29
C MET A 477 -18.57 -6.09 3.20
N LEU A 478 -19.24 -7.06 2.59
CA LEU A 478 -19.73 -8.26 3.24
C LEU A 478 -18.66 -9.36 3.14
N VAL A 479 -18.36 -10.00 4.27
CA VAL A 479 -17.38 -11.08 4.34
C VAL A 479 -17.94 -12.29 5.07
N MET A 480 -17.39 -13.47 4.77
CA MET A 480 -17.47 -14.65 5.63
C MET A 480 -16.16 -14.83 6.41
N LEU A 481 -16.28 -15.37 7.62
CA LEU A 481 -15.14 -15.71 8.47
C LEU A 481 -14.82 -17.20 8.29
N ARG A 482 -13.53 -17.52 8.13
CA ARG A 482 -13.04 -18.90 8.03
C ARG A 482 -12.71 -19.43 9.42
N GLU A 483 -13.06 -20.69 9.66
CA GLU A 483 -12.65 -21.40 10.87
C GLU A 483 -11.12 -21.61 10.89
N PRO A 484 -10.48 -21.66 12.08
CA PRO A 484 -11.10 -21.54 13.40
C PRO A 484 -11.41 -20.10 13.78
N ILE A 485 -12.55 -19.90 14.44
CA ILE A 485 -12.89 -18.64 15.13
C ILE A 485 -13.03 -18.88 16.64
N SER A 486 -12.82 -17.83 17.43
CA SER A 486 -13.19 -17.86 18.84
C SER A 486 -14.00 -16.64 19.24
N VAL A 487 -15.02 -16.85 20.06
CA VAL A 487 -15.92 -15.80 20.55
C VAL A 487 -15.70 -15.64 22.05
N GLY A 488 -15.48 -14.41 22.49
CA GLY A 488 -15.30 -14.06 23.90
C GLY A 488 -15.73 -12.64 24.20
N GLU A 489 -15.39 -12.15 25.39
CA GLU A 489 -15.64 -10.77 25.81
C GLU A 489 -14.33 -10.00 25.92
N ALA A 490 -14.36 -8.70 25.61
CA ALA A 490 -13.21 -7.84 25.85
C ALA A 490 -12.86 -7.83 27.36
N ARG A 491 -11.57 -7.80 27.69
CA ARG A 491 -11.07 -7.86 29.09
C ARG A 491 -11.46 -6.66 29.96
N GLU A 492 -12.21 -5.70 29.43
CA GLU A 492 -12.66 -4.50 30.13
C GLU A 492 -14.03 -4.78 30.81
N PRO A 493 -14.33 -4.20 31.99
CA PRO A 493 -15.60 -4.44 32.67
C PRO A 493 -16.80 -3.99 31.81
N GLY A 494 -17.73 -4.91 31.50
CA GLY A 494 -18.82 -4.66 30.54
C GLY A 494 -18.38 -4.70 29.07
N GLY A 495 -17.25 -5.37 28.79
CA GLY A 495 -16.59 -5.39 27.49
C GLY A 495 -17.45 -5.93 26.36
N ALA A 496 -17.33 -5.30 25.19
CA ALA A 496 -18.00 -5.75 23.97
C ALA A 496 -17.57 -7.19 23.59
N THR A 497 -18.47 -7.91 22.92
CA THR A 497 -18.16 -9.21 22.29
C THR A 497 -16.98 -9.07 21.34
N VAL A 498 -16.06 -10.03 21.39
CA VAL A 498 -14.87 -10.10 20.55
C VAL A 498 -14.90 -11.42 19.78
N ILE A 499 -14.71 -11.34 18.47
CA ILE A 499 -14.44 -12.48 17.59
C ILE A 499 -12.96 -12.43 17.21
N GLU A 500 -12.22 -13.49 17.49
CA GLU A 500 -10.82 -13.65 17.07
C GLU A 500 -10.71 -14.61 15.89
N ILE A 501 -9.89 -14.23 14.90
CA ILE A 501 -9.65 -14.97 13.66
C ILE A 501 -8.15 -15.22 13.43
N ASP A 502 -7.85 -16.35 12.78
CA ASP A 502 -6.50 -16.72 12.34
C ASP A 502 -6.27 -16.51 10.84
N CYS A 503 -7.35 -16.33 10.09
CA CYS A 503 -7.35 -16.26 8.64
C CYS A 503 -8.00 -14.95 8.18
N GLU A 504 -7.52 -14.41 7.06
CA GLU A 504 -8.16 -13.23 6.48
C GLU A 504 -9.62 -13.53 6.07
N PRO A 505 -10.59 -12.62 6.36
CA PRO A 505 -11.97 -12.77 5.91
C PRO A 505 -12.11 -12.84 4.39
N VAL A 506 -13.11 -13.59 3.91
CA VAL A 506 -13.35 -13.79 2.47
C VAL A 506 -14.54 -12.93 2.02
N GLN A 507 -14.35 -12.13 0.98
CA GLN A 507 -15.42 -11.29 0.41
C GLN A 507 -16.49 -12.16 -0.27
N ILE A 508 -17.76 -11.88 0.02
CA ILE A 508 -18.93 -12.62 -0.50
C ILE A 508 -20.00 -11.67 -1.06
N SER A 509 -20.94 -12.23 -1.83
CA SER A 509 -22.12 -11.51 -2.32
C SER A 509 -23.37 -12.32 -1.96
N GLY A 510 -24.28 -11.69 -1.20
CA GLY A 510 -25.43 -12.36 -0.60
C GLY A 510 -25.13 -12.98 0.75
N ARG A 511 -26.20 -13.42 1.44
CA ARG A 511 -26.14 -14.14 2.72
C ARG A 511 -26.51 -15.61 2.55
N TYR A 512 -27.35 -15.90 1.56
CA TYR A 512 -27.88 -17.22 1.30
C TYR A 512 -27.69 -17.60 -0.16
N TYR A 513 -27.71 -18.89 -0.43
CA TYR A 513 -27.74 -19.42 -1.78
C TYR A 513 -28.83 -20.49 -1.93
N GLY A 514 -29.39 -20.59 -3.12
CA GLY A 514 -30.40 -21.58 -3.51
C GLY A 514 -30.02 -22.22 -4.84
N LEU A 515 -30.64 -23.35 -5.19
CA LEU A 515 -30.42 -24.06 -6.45
C LEU A 515 -31.71 -24.12 -7.25
N VAL A 516 -31.75 -23.41 -8.38
CA VAL A 516 -33.00 -23.17 -9.13
C VAL A 516 -32.84 -23.35 -10.63
N ARG A 517 -33.97 -23.54 -11.30
CA ARG A 517 -34.12 -23.31 -12.74
C ARG A 517 -35.05 -22.12 -12.97
N ILE A 518 -34.66 -21.21 -13.85
CA ILE A 518 -35.43 -20.00 -14.17
C ILE A 518 -36.48 -20.37 -15.22
N LEU A 519 -37.76 -20.10 -14.98
CA LEU A 519 -38.83 -20.51 -15.88
C LEU A 519 -39.20 -19.41 -16.87
N GLN A 520 -39.64 -18.27 -16.36
CA GLN A 520 -40.13 -17.16 -17.18
C GLN A 520 -40.07 -15.83 -16.41
N PRO A 521 -39.93 -14.70 -17.12
CA PRO A 521 -40.12 -13.39 -16.51
C PRO A 521 -41.57 -13.19 -16.07
N VAL A 522 -41.77 -12.43 -14.99
CA VAL A 522 -43.09 -12.08 -14.44
C VAL A 522 -43.35 -10.60 -14.66
N GLY A 523 -44.41 -10.28 -15.42
CA GLY A 523 -44.77 -8.92 -15.83
C GLY A 523 -44.01 -8.42 -17.06
N ASP A 524 -44.42 -7.27 -17.60
CA ASP A 524 -43.83 -6.71 -18.82
C ASP A 524 -42.46 -6.07 -18.54
N GLY A 525 -41.40 -6.63 -19.12
CA GLY A 525 -40.05 -6.05 -19.14
C GLY A 525 -39.37 -5.90 -17.77
N GLY A 526 -39.85 -6.61 -16.74
CA GLY A 526 -39.39 -6.49 -15.37
C GLY A 526 -38.12 -7.28 -15.02
N ASP A 527 -37.73 -7.17 -13.76
CA ASP A 527 -36.58 -7.85 -13.15
C ASP A 527 -37.00 -9.01 -12.24
N ARG A 528 -38.22 -9.53 -12.40
CA ARG A 528 -38.79 -10.63 -11.60
C ARG A 528 -38.95 -11.88 -12.44
N PHE A 529 -38.63 -13.02 -11.87
CA PHE A 529 -38.65 -14.31 -12.54
C PHE A 529 -39.31 -15.37 -11.66
N GLU A 530 -40.17 -16.17 -12.27
CA GLU A 530 -40.63 -17.42 -11.65
C GLU A 530 -39.51 -18.45 -11.76
N VAL A 531 -39.17 -19.08 -10.64
CA VAL A 531 -38.15 -20.12 -10.55
C VAL A 531 -38.74 -21.38 -9.93
N VAL A 532 -38.12 -22.52 -10.22
CA VAL A 532 -38.42 -23.79 -9.56
C VAL A 532 -37.17 -24.28 -8.86
N HIS A 533 -37.31 -24.66 -7.60
CA HIS A 533 -36.21 -25.19 -6.80
C HIS A 533 -35.86 -26.62 -7.17
N PHE A 534 -34.59 -26.96 -6.97
CA PHE A 534 -34.11 -28.32 -7.07
C PHE A 534 -34.69 -29.15 -5.92
N ASN A 535 -35.22 -30.32 -6.27
CA ASN A 535 -35.74 -31.27 -5.31
C ASN A 535 -34.69 -32.35 -5.05
N ARG A 536 -34.15 -32.35 -3.83
CA ARG A 536 -33.13 -33.31 -3.41
C ARG A 536 -33.59 -34.77 -3.51
N GLN A 537 -34.89 -35.06 -3.36
CA GLN A 537 -35.39 -36.44 -3.39
C GLN A 537 -35.50 -36.99 -4.82
N SER A 538 -35.98 -36.18 -5.76
CA SER A 538 -36.13 -36.57 -7.18
C SER A 538 -34.88 -36.33 -8.01
N HIS A 539 -33.92 -35.52 -7.50
CA HIS A 539 -32.79 -34.96 -8.25
C HIS A 539 -33.22 -34.18 -9.50
N GLN A 540 -34.39 -33.54 -9.48
CA GLN A 540 -34.93 -32.75 -10.59
C GLN A 540 -35.41 -31.35 -10.16
N PHE A 541 -35.65 -30.49 -11.15
CA PHE A 541 -36.25 -29.16 -10.96
C PHE A 541 -37.78 -29.24 -10.94
N ASP A 542 -38.32 -29.97 -9.95
CA ASP A 542 -39.75 -30.19 -9.69
C ASP A 542 -40.15 -29.84 -8.24
N GLY A 543 -39.29 -29.10 -7.52
CA GLY A 543 -39.56 -28.61 -6.17
C GLY A 543 -40.52 -27.42 -6.15
N PRO A 544 -40.62 -26.73 -5.00
CA PRO A 544 -41.45 -25.53 -4.86
C PRO A 544 -41.08 -24.46 -5.88
N LYS A 545 -42.11 -23.77 -6.39
CA LYS A 545 -41.95 -22.60 -7.24
C LYS A 545 -42.07 -21.33 -6.42
N GLU A 546 -41.29 -20.33 -6.79
CA GLU A 546 -41.41 -18.99 -6.21
C GLU A 546 -41.03 -17.91 -7.23
N ILE A 547 -41.29 -16.66 -6.87
CA ILE A 547 -40.83 -15.51 -7.63
C ILE A 547 -39.58 -14.99 -6.93
N VAL A 548 -38.52 -14.75 -7.71
CA VAL A 548 -37.31 -14.07 -7.25
C VAL A 548 -37.07 -12.82 -8.08
N ARG A 549 -36.32 -11.87 -7.54
CA ARG A 549 -35.88 -10.66 -8.26
C ARG A 549 -34.45 -10.88 -8.78
N LEU A 550 -34.24 -10.74 -10.07
CA LEU A 550 -32.93 -10.60 -10.70
C LEU A 550 -32.82 -9.15 -11.18
N PRO A 551 -32.34 -8.19 -10.38
CA PRO A 551 -32.28 -6.78 -10.77
C PRO A 551 -31.51 -6.57 -12.08
N GLN A 552 -31.94 -5.62 -12.92
CA GLN A 552 -31.12 -5.17 -14.04
C GLN A 552 -30.02 -4.25 -13.51
N VAL A 553 -28.76 -4.62 -13.76
CA VAL A 553 -27.59 -3.95 -13.18
C VAL A 553 -27.29 -2.61 -13.87
N VAL A 554 -26.49 -1.78 -13.20
CA VAL A 554 -26.05 -0.49 -13.72
C VAL A 554 -24.89 -0.67 -14.68
N ALA A 555 -24.93 -0.01 -15.84
CA ALA A 555 -23.86 -0.02 -16.82
C ALA A 555 -22.60 0.74 -16.32
N ASP A 556 -21.43 0.29 -16.76
CA ASP A 556 -20.16 0.92 -16.42
C ASP A 556 -19.93 2.24 -17.18
N SER A 557 -18.77 2.87 -16.98
CA SER A 557 -18.38 4.10 -17.67
C SER A 557 -18.29 3.99 -19.19
N ASN A 558 -18.24 2.76 -19.73
CA ASN A 558 -18.20 2.45 -21.16
C ASN A 558 -19.57 1.97 -21.68
N ASP A 559 -20.64 2.19 -20.91
CA ASP A 559 -22.00 1.73 -21.23
C ASP A 559 -22.10 0.20 -21.38
N THR A 560 -21.20 -0.56 -20.75
CA THR A 560 -21.23 -2.03 -20.72
C THR A 560 -21.93 -2.51 -19.47
N LEU A 561 -22.89 -3.43 -19.61
CA LEU A 561 -23.57 -4.05 -18.48
C LEU A 561 -22.73 -5.21 -17.93
N PRO A 562 -22.34 -5.21 -16.64
CA PRO A 562 -21.68 -6.34 -16.00
C PRO A 562 -22.40 -7.70 -16.10
N ALA A 563 -23.73 -7.66 -16.18
CA ALA A 563 -24.59 -8.79 -16.43
C ALA A 563 -25.89 -8.31 -17.10
N THR A 564 -26.57 -9.18 -17.83
CA THR A 564 -27.90 -8.89 -18.39
C THR A 564 -28.90 -9.97 -18.01
N ASN A 565 -30.15 -9.57 -17.81
CA ASN A 565 -31.28 -10.50 -17.66
C ASN A 565 -31.80 -11.04 -18.99
N GLN A 566 -31.42 -10.39 -20.10
CA GLN A 566 -32.01 -10.64 -21.39
C GLN A 566 -31.84 -12.11 -21.80
N GLY A 567 -32.97 -12.82 -21.87
CA GLY A 567 -33.00 -14.23 -22.30
C GLY A 567 -32.29 -15.20 -21.36
N ILE A 568 -32.12 -14.87 -20.07
CA ILE A 568 -31.48 -15.78 -19.11
C ILE A 568 -32.25 -17.10 -18.96
N GLU A 569 -33.58 -17.07 -19.07
CA GLU A 569 -34.45 -18.25 -19.08
C GLU A 569 -34.24 -19.13 -20.32
N LYS A 570 -33.70 -18.54 -21.40
CA LYS A 570 -33.34 -19.21 -22.66
C LYS A 570 -31.86 -19.58 -22.74
N SER A 571 -31.09 -19.32 -21.69
CA SER A 571 -29.68 -19.67 -21.62
C SER A 571 -29.50 -21.18 -21.83
N PRO A 572 -28.50 -21.64 -22.60
CA PRO A 572 -28.26 -23.07 -22.81
C PRO A 572 -27.93 -23.83 -21.52
N LEU A 573 -27.55 -23.11 -20.46
CA LEU A 573 -27.21 -23.69 -19.15
C LEU A 573 -28.41 -23.79 -18.20
N ASN A 574 -29.50 -23.08 -18.49
CA ASN A 574 -30.67 -23.02 -17.62
C ASN A 574 -31.32 -24.39 -17.34
N PRO A 575 -31.37 -25.36 -18.28
CA PRO A 575 -31.87 -26.70 -17.99
C PRO A 575 -31.09 -27.44 -16.89
N MET A 576 -29.79 -27.15 -16.74
CA MET A 576 -28.94 -27.76 -15.70
C MET A 576 -29.02 -27.03 -14.35
N GLY A 577 -29.61 -25.83 -14.37
CA GLY A 577 -29.85 -24.98 -13.21
C GLY A 577 -28.71 -24.05 -12.83
N TRP A 578 -29.06 -23.14 -11.93
CA TRP A 578 -28.22 -22.07 -11.42
C TRP A 578 -28.21 -22.13 -9.90
N TYR A 579 -27.02 -22.03 -9.32
CA TYR A 579 -26.91 -21.52 -7.96
C TYR A 579 -27.18 -20.02 -8.01
N ILE A 580 -28.12 -19.54 -7.20
CA ILE A 580 -28.42 -18.12 -7.02
C ILE A 580 -27.98 -17.71 -5.61
N TYR A 581 -27.27 -16.60 -5.47
CA TYR A 581 -26.83 -16.06 -4.19
C TYR A 581 -27.46 -14.69 -3.96
N GLY A 582 -27.86 -14.41 -2.73
CA GLY A 582 -28.59 -13.19 -2.42
C GLY A 582 -29.15 -13.14 -1.02
N ALA A 583 -30.15 -12.27 -0.85
CA ALA A 583 -30.89 -12.11 0.39
C ALA A 583 -32.29 -11.55 0.09
N PRO A 584 -33.27 -11.76 0.99
CA PRO A 584 -34.57 -11.14 0.87
C PRO A 584 -34.50 -9.61 1.06
N ASP A 585 -35.31 -8.88 0.29
CA ASP A 585 -35.56 -7.46 0.52
C ASP A 585 -36.57 -7.23 1.67
N SER A 586 -36.93 -5.96 1.91
CA SER A 586 -37.92 -5.58 2.92
C SER A 586 -39.31 -6.19 2.74
N SER A 587 -39.68 -6.58 1.51
CA SER A 587 -40.94 -7.26 1.19
C SER A 587 -40.88 -8.78 1.39
N GLY A 588 -39.68 -9.33 1.63
CA GLY A 588 -39.43 -10.76 1.73
C GLY A 588 -39.13 -11.43 0.38
N LEU A 589 -39.02 -10.67 -0.71
CA LEU A 589 -38.69 -11.20 -2.04
C LEU A 589 -37.19 -11.49 -2.12
N PHE A 590 -36.79 -12.70 -2.50
CA PHE A 590 -35.39 -13.05 -2.65
C PHE A 590 -34.78 -12.32 -3.85
N VAL A 591 -33.71 -11.56 -3.62
CA VAL A 591 -33.04 -10.76 -4.65
C VAL A 591 -31.69 -11.40 -4.96
N VAL A 592 -31.52 -11.78 -6.22
CA VAL A 592 -30.34 -12.47 -6.73
C VAL A 592 -29.23 -11.46 -7.04
N GLN A 593 -28.19 -11.50 -6.20
CA GLN A 593 -26.99 -10.68 -6.31
C GLN A 593 -25.90 -11.37 -7.14
N ALA A 594 -25.79 -12.70 -7.06
CA ALA A 594 -24.81 -13.47 -7.83
C ALA A 594 -25.39 -14.79 -8.37
N ILE A 595 -24.80 -15.32 -9.43
CA ILE A 595 -25.18 -16.62 -10.02
C ILE A 595 -23.97 -17.52 -10.32
N ALA A 596 -24.18 -18.83 -10.32
CA ALA A 596 -23.20 -19.80 -10.81
C ALA A 596 -23.88 -20.94 -11.60
N PRO A 597 -23.36 -21.34 -12.78
CA PRO A 597 -23.91 -22.50 -13.50
C PRO A 597 -23.64 -23.79 -12.72
N ARG A 598 -24.68 -24.56 -12.35
CA ARG A 598 -24.49 -25.82 -11.61
C ARG A 598 -23.59 -26.81 -12.37
N ALA A 599 -23.79 -26.92 -13.68
CA ALA A 599 -23.03 -27.82 -14.54
C ALA A 599 -21.52 -27.50 -14.61
N LEU A 600 -21.11 -26.27 -14.30
CA LEU A 600 -19.70 -25.90 -14.28
C LEU A 600 -19.01 -26.39 -13.01
N LEU A 601 -19.67 -26.24 -11.86
CA LEU A 601 -19.07 -26.52 -10.55
C LEU A 601 -19.15 -28.00 -10.16
N GLY A 602 -20.06 -28.77 -10.76
CA GLY A 602 -20.20 -30.20 -10.46
C GLY A 602 -19.01 -31.04 -10.92
N LEU A 603 -18.74 -32.14 -10.22
CA LEU A 603 -17.70 -33.12 -10.60
C LEU A 603 -18.13 -34.02 -11.77
N GLN A 604 -18.62 -33.41 -12.85
CA GLN A 604 -19.12 -34.07 -14.05
C GLN A 604 -18.48 -33.41 -15.29
N PRO A 605 -17.24 -33.77 -15.65
CA PRO A 605 -16.58 -33.13 -16.78
C PRO A 605 -17.29 -33.54 -18.06
N GLU A 606 -17.34 -32.67 -19.07
CA GLU A 606 -17.89 -32.99 -20.39
C GLU A 606 -17.05 -34.09 -21.05
N SER A 607 -15.72 -33.93 -21.02
CA SER A 607 -14.75 -34.87 -21.57
C SER A 607 -13.54 -35.07 -20.64
N VAL A 608 -12.80 -36.15 -20.89
CA VAL A 608 -11.55 -36.47 -20.19
C VAL A 608 -10.46 -36.67 -21.22
N ILE A 609 -9.32 -36.02 -21.02
CA ILE A 609 -8.14 -36.16 -21.87
C ILE A 609 -7.06 -36.89 -21.06
N GLY A 610 -6.81 -38.14 -21.45
CA GLY A 610 -5.84 -39.02 -20.78
C GLY A 610 -4.44 -38.99 -21.39
N ASP A 611 -4.30 -38.50 -22.61
CA ASP A 611 -2.99 -38.30 -23.26
C ASP A 611 -2.38 -36.95 -22.86
N ARG A 612 -1.08 -36.96 -22.54
CA ARG A 612 -0.38 -35.77 -22.05
C ARG A 612 -0.19 -34.73 -23.17
N GLU A 613 0.17 -35.14 -24.38
CA GLU A 613 0.42 -34.19 -25.47
C GLU A 613 -0.87 -33.51 -25.90
N ALA A 614 -1.95 -34.28 -26.01
CA ALA A 614 -3.29 -33.76 -26.24
C ALA A 614 -3.76 -32.80 -25.13
N ALA A 615 -3.49 -33.12 -23.86
CA ALA A 615 -3.81 -32.23 -22.74
C ALA A 615 -3.07 -30.88 -22.84
N LEU A 616 -1.78 -30.90 -23.22
CA LEU A 616 -0.99 -29.69 -23.41
C LEU A 616 -1.43 -28.88 -24.64
N GLU A 617 -1.82 -29.54 -25.72
CA GLU A 617 -2.38 -28.88 -26.91
C GLU A 617 -3.73 -28.22 -26.59
N PHE A 618 -4.58 -28.90 -25.84
CA PHE A 618 -5.88 -28.38 -25.40
C PHE A 618 -5.74 -27.09 -24.60
N ILE A 619 -4.84 -27.06 -23.60
CA ILE A 619 -4.55 -25.86 -22.80
C ILE A 619 -4.04 -24.72 -23.68
N LYS A 620 -3.02 -24.99 -24.50
CA LYS A 620 -2.34 -23.95 -25.28
C LYS A 620 -3.21 -23.36 -26.39
N LYS A 621 -4.03 -24.17 -27.06
CA LYS A 621 -4.77 -23.75 -28.26
C LYS A 621 -6.27 -23.76 -28.03
N GLU A 622 -6.86 -24.94 -27.83
CA GLU A 622 -8.31 -25.16 -27.93
C GLU A 622 -9.12 -24.37 -26.90
N THR A 623 -8.54 -24.17 -25.71
CA THR A 623 -9.13 -23.43 -24.60
C THR A 623 -9.56 -22.01 -25.01
N TRP A 624 -8.77 -21.35 -25.85
CA TRP A 624 -8.97 -19.96 -26.27
C TRP A 624 -9.35 -19.78 -27.74
N ASP A 625 -9.55 -20.88 -28.47
CA ASP A 625 -9.89 -20.84 -29.88
C ASP A 625 -11.38 -20.58 -30.13
N ASN A 626 -11.69 -19.86 -31.21
CA ASN A 626 -13.04 -19.54 -31.69
C ASN A 626 -14.02 -19.07 -30.58
N LEU A 627 -13.57 -18.14 -29.73
CA LEU A 627 -14.37 -17.67 -28.60
C LEU A 627 -15.75 -17.09 -28.98
N PRO A 628 -15.91 -16.32 -30.08
CA PRO A 628 -17.24 -15.79 -30.44
C PRO A 628 -18.29 -16.88 -30.62
N ALA A 629 -17.94 -18.04 -31.21
CA ALA A 629 -18.85 -19.18 -31.37
C ALA A 629 -19.16 -19.93 -30.05
N LYS A 630 -18.35 -19.70 -29.01
CA LYS A 630 -18.48 -20.28 -27.67
C LYS A 630 -19.21 -19.37 -26.69
N LYS A 631 -19.62 -18.16 -27.09
CA LYS A 631 -20.37 -17.22 -26.26
C LYS A 631 -21.65 -17.84 -25.67
N GLY A 632 -21.93 -17.54 -24.41
CA GLY A 632 -23.05 -18.08 -23.64
C GLY A 632 -22.87 -19.52 -23.15
N LYS A 633 -21.73 -20.17 -23.46
CA LYS A 633 -21.46 -21.57 -23.10
C LYS A 633 -20.35 -21.68 -22.05
N ILE A 634 -20.34 -22.82 -21.38
CA ILE A 634 -19.26 -23.28 -20.52
C ILE A 634 -18.47 -24.41 -21.20
N GLN A 635 -17.34 -24.77 -20.61
CA GLN A 635 -16.64 -26.01 -20.89
C GLN A 635 -16.06 -26.56 -19.59
N SER A 636 -16.18 -27.87 -19.36
CA SER A 636 -15.62 -28.56 -18.20
C SER A 636 -14.84 -29.78 -18.69
N VAL A 637 -13.51 -29.76 -18.60
CA VAL A 637 -12.64 -30.82 -19.14
C VAL A 637 -11.67 -31.29 -18.07
N LEU A 638 -11.60 -32.59 -17.83
CA LEU A 638 -10.64 -33.17 -16.90
C LEU A 638 -9.41 -33.69 -17.65
N LEU A 639 -8.26 -33.08 -17.40
CA LEU A 639 -6.96 -33.53 -17.88
C LEU A 639 -6.39 -34.48 -16.81
N CYS A 640 -6.35 -35.76 -17.12
CA CYS A 640 -5.87 -36.77 -16.20
C CYS A 640 -4.93 -37.72 -16.94
N PRO A 641 -3.65 -37.32 -17.13
CA PRO A 641 -2.65 -38.19 -17.72
C PRO A 641 -2.67 -39.55 -17.03
N GLN A 642 -2.60 -40.64 -17.80
CA GLN A 642 -2.60 -42.04 -17.34
C GLN A 642 -3.96 -42.68 -17.01
N SER A 643 -5.07 -41.94 -16.97
CA SER A 643 -6.39 -42.58 -16.80
C SER A 643 -6.97 -43.04 -18.13
N GLN A 644 -7.55 -44.24 -18.13
CA GLN A 644 -8.08 -44.87 -19.36
C GLN A 644 -9.56 -44.56 -19.55
N THR A 645 -10.29 -44.22 -18.49
CA THR A 645 -11.73 -43.95 -18.54
C THR A 645 -12.12 -42.69 -17.78
N LYS A 646 -13.27 -42.11 -18.17
CA LYS A 646 -13.87 -40.95 -17.50
C LYS A 646 -14.21 -41.24 -16.03
N ALA A 647 -14.77 -42.41 -15.75
CA ALA A 647 -15.16 -42.80 -14.39
C ALA A 647 -13.95 -42.90 -13.46
N GLU A 648 -12.88 -43.55 -13.93
CA GLU A 648 -11.62 -43.68 -13.18
C GLU A 648 -10.99 -42.30 -12.89
N ALA A 649 -10.97 -41.40 -13.88
CA ALA A 649 -10.41 -40.06 -13.71
C ALA A 649 -11.21 -39.22 -12.68
N VAL A 650 -12.54 -39.29 -12.71
CA VAL A 650 -13.40 -38.56 -11.77
C VAL A 650 -13.30 -39.14 -10.35
N GLN A 651 -13.18 -40.47 -10.20
CA GLN A 651 -13.02 -41.12 -8.88
C GLN A 651 -11.77 -40.69 -8.11
N LYS A 652 -10.79 -40.10 -8.78
CA LYS A 652 -9.62 -39.48 -8.14
C LYS A 652 -9.96 -38.21 -7.38
N TRP A 653 -11.17 -37.67 -7.53
CA TRP A 653 -11.67 -36.49 -6.82
C TRP A 653 -12.76 -36.90 -5.83
N GLN A 654 -12.53 -36.59 -4.56
CA GLN A 654 -13.34 -36.98 -3.42
C GLN A 654 -13.63 -35.77 -2.54
N GLU A 655 -14.67 -35.88 -1.72
CA GLU A 655 -15.01 -34.85 -0.74
C GLU A 655 -13.83 -34.52 0.17
N GLY A 656 -13.55 -33.22 0.35
CA GLY A 656 -12.41 -32.71 1.10
C GLY A 656 -11.14 -32.49 0.29
N ASP A 657 -11.06 -33.01 -0.95
CA ASP A 657 -9.92 -32.75 -1.82
C ASP A 657 -9.75 -31.27 -2.10
N ARG A 658 -8.49 -30.83 -2.18
CA ARG A 658 -8.14 -29.44 -2.50
C ARG A 658 -7.36 -29.36 -3.81
N ALA A 659 -7.50 -28.24 -4.50
CA ALA A 659 -6.76 -27.94 -5.71
C ALA A 659 -6.21 -26.50 -5.67
N LEU A 660 -5.07 -26.29 -6.30
CA LEU A 660 -4.57 -24.96 -6.63
C LEU A 660 -5.39 -24.43 -7.81
N LEU A 661 -5.97 -23.24 -7.70
CA LEU A 661 -6.60 -22.57 -8.83
C LEU A 661 -5.58 -21.67 -9.53
N LEU A 662 -5.53 -21.79 -10.86
CA LEU A 662 -4.92 -20.80 -11.75
C LEU A 662 -6.04 -20.13 -12.53
N HIS A 663 -6.23 -18.84 -12.33
CA HIS A 663 -7.28 -18.05 -12.96
C HIS A 663 -6.69 -17.16 -14.05
N VAL A 664 -7.27 -17.20 -15.25
CA VAL A 664 -6.97 -16.28 -16.35
C VAL A 664 -8.26 -15.78 -16.99
N TYR A 665 -8.36 -14.47 -17.21
CA TYR A 665 -9.44 -13.89 -18.02
C TYR A 665 -8.97 -13.15 -19.26
N GLY A 666 -9.85 -13.11 -20.26
CA GLY A 666 -9.72 -12.33 -21.49
C GLY A 666 -10.49 -11.00 -21.47
N GLY A 667 -10.57 -10.39 -22.65
CA GLY A 667 -11.11 -9.05 -22.84
C GLY A 667 -12.58 -9.02 -23.26
N ILE A 668 -13.13 -7.81 -23.28
CA ILE A 668 -14.46 -7.49 -23.83
C ILE A 668 -14.26 -6.88 -25.22
N GLY A 669 -14.68 -7.60 -26.26
CA GLY A 669 -14.72 -7.17 -27.65
C GLY A 669 -16.15 -6.81 -28.12
N GLY A 670 -16.38 -6.83 -29.43
CA GLY A 670 -17.69 -6.51 -30.04
C GLY A 670 -17.89 -5.00 -30.27
N ARG A 671 -19.16 -4.57 -30.35
CA ARG A 671 -19.53 -3.15 -30.52
C ARG A 671 -19.19 -2.31 -29.28
N LYS A 672 -19.18 -2.93 -28.10
CA LYS A 672 -18.80 -2.34 -26.81
C LYS A 672 -17.41 -2.80 -26.36
N ILE A 673 -16.44 -2.78 -27.28
CA ILE A 673 -15.05 -3.12 -26.98
C ILE A 673 -14.50 -2.25 -25.85
N GLU A 674 -13.83 -2.88 -24.88
CA GLU A 674 -13.23 -2.13 -23.77
C GLU A 674 -11.98 -1.36 -24.23
N PRO A 675 -11.69 -0.18 -23.66
CA PRO A 675 -10.56 0.65 -24.09
C PRO A 675 -9.20 -0.09 -24.07
N ALA A 676 -8.99 -0.97 -23.08
CA ALA A 676 -7.77 -1.76 -22.95
C ALA A 676 -7.58 -2.80 -24.07
N ALA A 677 -8.67 -3.19 -24.75
CA ALA A 677 -8.69 -4.19 -25.82
C ALA A 677 -8.60 -3.58 -27.23
N ILE A 678 -8.62 -2.24 -27.37
CA ILE A 678 -8.48 -1.56 -28.66
C ILE A 678 -7.05 -1.72 -29.22
N ALA A 679 -6.06 -1.79 -28.33
CA ALA A 679 -4.69 -2.05 -28.72
C ALA A 679 -4.55 -3.48 -29.28
N PRO A 680 -3.60 -3.74 -30.21
CA PRO A 680 -3.39 -5.07 -30.79
C PRO A 680 -2.96 -6.13 -29.76
N VAL A 681 -2.60 -5.71 -28.55
CA VAL A 681 -2.18 -6.58 -27.45
C VAL A 681 -3.09 -6.36 -26.25
N TYR A 682 -3.79 -7.42 -25.85
CA TYR A 682 -4.56 -7.47 -24.62
C TYR A 682 -3.97 -8.53 -23.69
N PHE A 683 -3.43 -8.11 -22.53
CA PHE A 683 -2.69 -9.01 -21.63
C PHE A 683 -3.60 -9.95 -20.82
N GLY A 684 -4.81 -9.51 -20.46
CA GLY A 684 -5.66 -10.21 -19.50
C GLY A 684 -5.21 -10.04 -18.06
N HIS A 685 -5.62 -10.97 -17.21
CA HIS A 685 -5.31 -11.00 -15.78
C HIS A 685 -4.95 -12.41 -15.33
N PHE A 686 -4.13 -12.51 -14.29
CA PHE A 686 -3.74 -13.75 -13.64
C PHE A 686 -3.97 -13.64 -12.13
N ALA A 687 -4.55 -14.66 -11.53
CA ALA A 687 -4.59 -14.83 -10.09
C ALA A 687 -4.40 -16.30 -9.73
N TYR A 688 -3.88 -16.53 -8.53
CA TYR A 688 -4.03 -17.83 -7.87
C TYR A 688 -5.35 -17.86 -7.10
N GLY A 689 -5.79 -19.06 -6.77
CA GLY A 689 -6.90 -19.33 -5.88
C GLY A 689 -6.70 -20.69 -5.23
N ASP A 690 -7.73 -21.14 -4.56
CA ASP A 690 -7.89 -22.56 -4.25
C ASP A 690 -9.33 -23.00 -4.46
N ALA A 691 -9.48 -24.31 -4.62
CA ALA A 691 -10.78 -24.94 -4.68
C ALA A 691 -10.81 -26.16 -3.75
N GLN A 692 -11.98 -26.40 -3.17
CA GLN A 692 -12.26 -27.59 -2.37
C GLN A 692 -13.44 -28.35 -2.97
N VAL A 693 -13.35 -29.68 -3.00
CA VAL A 693 -14.50 -30.53 -3.30
C VAL A 693 -15.36 -30.64 -2.06
N ILE A 694 -16.59 -30.14 -2.15
CA ILE A 694 -17.59 -30.22 -1.07
C ILE A 694 -18.81 -31.01 -1.53
N ARG A 695 -19.55 -31.54 -0.57
CA ARG A 695 -20.91 -32.06 -0.79
C ARG A 695 -21.91 -30.95 -0.60
N ASP A 696 -22.63 -30.61 -1.66
CA ASP A 696 -23.62 -29.55 -1.61
C ASP A 696 -24.88 -29.98 -0.84
N PRO A 697 -25.29 -29.26 0.21
CA PRO A 697 -26.44 -29.64 1.04
C PRO A 697 -27.81 -29.53 0.35
N LEU A 698 -27.93 -28.80 -0.77
CA LEU A 698 -29.19 -28.68 -1.52
C LEU A 698 -29.37 -29.85 -2.50
N SER A 699 -28.29 -30.24 -3.19
CA SER A 699 -28.32 -31.28 -4.24
C SER A 699 -27.84 -32.66 -3.80
N ASP A 700 -27.09 -32.75 -2.70
CA ASP A 700 -26.31 -33.94 -2.27
C ASP A 700 -25.26 -34.41 -3.28
N GLU A 701 -24.83 -33.50 -4.15
CA GLU A 701 -23.82 -33.76 -5.17
C GLU A 701 -22.48 -33.15 -4.79
N LEU A 702 -21.38 -33.74 -5.28
CA LEU A 702 -20.06 -33.15 -5.13
C LEU A 702 -19.89 -32.00 -6.12
N ARG A 703 -19.41 -30.86 -5.61
CA ARG A 703 -19.06 -29.67 -6.40
C ARG A 703 -17.77 -29.03 -5.91
N PHE A 704 -17.19 -28.19 -6.76
CA PHE A 704 -16.12 -27.29 -6.36
C PHE A 704 -16.70 -26.07 -5.62
N GLU A 705 -16.14 -25.78 -4.46
CA GLU A 705 -16.17 -24.48 -3.80
C GLU A 705 -14.88 -23.75 -4.19
N ILE A 706 -14.97 -22.53 -4.73
CA ILE A 706 -13.84 -21.83 -5.35
C ILE A 706 -13.63 -20.47 -4.68
N GLU A 707 -12.39 -20.21 -4.26
CA GLU A 707 -11.92 -18.93 -3.75
C GLU A 707 -10.77 -18.38 -4.60
N TYR A 708 -10.79 -17.07 -4.82
CA TYR A 708 -9.79 -16.35 -5.60
C TYR A 708 -8.91 -15.49 -4.67
N HIS A 709 -7.59 -15.58 -4.83
CA HIS A 709 -6.60 -14.76 -4.12
C HIS A 709 -6.17 -13.60 -5.01
N GLN A 710 -6.94 -12.52 -4.98
CA GLN A 710 -6.78 -11.42 -5.91
C GLN A 710 -5.65 -10.48 -5.48
N VAL A 711 -4.48 -10.60 -6.11
CA VAL A 711 -3.43 -9.57 -6.10
C VAL A 711 -3.76 -8.53 -7.17
N TYR A 712 -4.64 -7.59 -6.83
CA TYR A 712 -5.30 -6.69 -7.78
C TYR A 712 -4.99 -5.23 -7.46
N THR A 713 -4.68 -4.44 -8.49
CA THR A 713 -4.37 -3.01 -8.32
C THR A 713 -5.63 -2.19 -8.08
N HIS A 714 -5.47 -0.98 -7.56
CA HIS A 714 -6.58 -0.05 -7.38
C HIS A 714 -7.24 0.23 -8.73
N ASN A 715 -8.57 0.27 -8.76
CA ASN A 715 -9.36 0.28 -9.97
C ASN A 715 -10.66 1.06 -9.77
N ALA A 716 -11.25 1.53 -10.87
CA ALA A 716 -12.48 2.32 -10.82
C ALA A 716 -13.72 1.51 -10.37
N ARG A 717 -13.66 0.17 -10.37
CA ARG A 717 -14.78 -0.71 -9.97
C ARG A 717 -14.84 -0.92 -8.45
N GLY A 718 -13.76 -0.63 -7.72
CA GLY A 718 -13.65 -0.92 -6.30
C GLY A 718 -13.46 -2.40 -5.99
N LEU A 719 -12.88 -3.18 -6.91
CA LEU A 719 -12.40 -4.54 -6.58
C LEU A 719 -11.21 -4.43 -5.64
N ILE A 720 -11.27 -5.16 -4.53
CA ILE A 720 -10.29 -5.10 -3.44
C ILE A 720 -9.33 -6.27 -3.56
N SER A 721 -8.03 -6.02 -3.38
CA SER A 721 -7.06 -7.11 -3.28
C SER A 721 -7.30 -7.90 -1.99
N GLY A 722 -7.52 -9.21 -2.10
CA GLY A 722 -7.89 -10.07 -0.96
C GLY A 722 -8.56 -11.37 -1.42
N HIS A 723 -9.02 -12.14 -0.43
CA HIS A 723 -9.83 -13.32 -0.67
C HIS A 723 -11.21 -12.94 -1.21
N MET A 724 -11.64 -13.59 -2.29
CA MET A 724 -12.97 -13.41 -2.86
C MET A 724 -13.57 -14.78 -3.19
N HIS A 725 -14.74 -15.06 -2.63
CA HIS A 725 -15.51 -16.25 -3.00
C HIS A 725 -16.04 -16.12 -4.44
N TRP A 726 -16.36 -17.25 -5.09
CA TRP A 726 -17.01 -17.27 -6.41
C TRP A 726 -18.14 -16.26 -6.53
N SER A 727 -19.01 -16.19 -5.51
CA SER A 727 -20.15 -15.28 -5.50
C SER A 727 -19.76 -13.81 -5.68
N ALA A 728 -18.60 -13.39 -5.18
CA ALA A 728 -18.15 -12.00 -5.21
C ALA A 728 -17.30 -11.66 -6.44
N TYR A 729 -16.42 -12.59 -6.84
CA TYR A 729 -15.48 -12.33 -7.94
C TYR A 729 -16.04 -12.68 -9.32
N MET A 730 -16.63 -13.87 -9.44
CA MET A 730 -17.14 -14.37 -10.70
C MET A 730 -18.62 -14.09 -10.86
N GLY A 731 -19.42 -14.61 -9.92
CA GLY A 731 -20.86 -14.71 -10.02
C GLY A 731 -21.61 -13.41 -9.78
N ASP A 732 -21.00 -12.44 -9.10
CA ASP A 732 -21.64 -11.17 -8.77
C ASP A 732 -22.12 -10.48 -10.05
N ARG A 733 -23.39 -10.13 -10.10
CA ARG A 733 -24.01 -9.61 -11.31
C ARG A 733 -23.60 -8.17 -11.60
N GLN A 734 -23.22 -7.38 -10.59
CA GLN A 734 -22.83 -5.98 -10.73
C GLN A 734 -21.31 -5.78 -10.70
N TRP A 735 -20.58 -6.51 -9.84
CA TRP A 735 -19.13 -6.38 -9.64
C TRP A 735 -18.32 -7.53 -10.23
N GLY A 736 -18.96 -8.66 -10.55
CA GLY A 736 -18.29 -9.84 -11.08
C GLY A 736 -18.02 -9.80 -12.59
N PHE A 737 -17.49 -10.91 -13.10
CA PHE A 737 -16.99 -11.02 -14.47
C PHE A 737 -17.71 -12.05 -15.35
N LEU A 738 -18.54 -12.93 -14.78
CA LEU A 738 -19.16 -14.06 -15.50
C LEU A 738 -19.88 -13.66 -16.79
N GLY A 739 -20.63 -12.57 -16.76
CA GLY A 739 -21.44 -12.10 -17.90
C GLY A 739 -20.66 -11.37 -18.99
N THR A 740 -19.44 -10.90 -18.71
CA THR A 740 -18.73 -9.95 -19.60
C THR A 740 -17.42 -10.49 -20.16
N ARG A 741 -16.74 -11.41 -19.47
CA ARG A 741 -15.40 -11.86 -19.86
C ARG A 741 -15.35 -13.37 -20.15
N PRO A 742 -14.49 -13.80 -21.08
CA PRO A 742 -14.10 -15.20 -21.18
C PRO A 742 -13.07 -15.55 -20.09
N ILE A 743 -13.29 -16.64 -19.36
CA ILE A 743 -12.51 -17.06 -18.19
C ILE A 743 -12.00 -18.48 -18.38
N CYS A 744 -10.76 -18.75 -17.98
CA CYS A 744 -10.19 -20.09 -17.81
C CYS A 744 -9.71 -20.26 -16.36
N ASP A 745 -10.35 -21.16 -15.63
CA ASP A 745 -9.94 -21.60 -14.31
C ASP A 745 -9.38 -23.02 -14.40
N LEU A 746 -8.15 -23.21 -13.95
CA LEU A 746 -7.46 -24.51 -13.97
C LEU A 746 -7.27 -24.98 -12.52
N LEU A 747 -7.99 -26.03 -12.13
CA LEU A 747 -7.92 -26.63 -10.80
C LEU A 747 -6.90 -27.76 -10.81
N VAL A 748 -5.72 -27.49 -10.26
CA VAL A 748 -4.59 -28.42 -10.26
C VAL A 748 -4.55 -29.19 -8.95
N LYS A 749 -4.81 -30.50 -9.01
CA LYS A 749 -4.64 -31.43 -7.89
C LYS A 749 -3.36 -32.24 -8.06
N LEU A 750 -2.50 -32.16 -7.05
CA LEU A 750 -1.31 -32.98 -6.90
C LEU A 750 -0.97 -33.09 -5.41
N ASP A 751 -0.86 -34.31 -4.87
CA ASP A 751 -0.73 -34.53 -3.42
C ASP A 751 0.56 -33.95 -2.83
N ALA A 752 1.66 -33.92 -3.60
CA ALA A 752 2.90 -33.25 -3.20
C ALA A 752 2.72 -31.76 -2.90
N PHE A 753 1.64 -31.17 -3.40
CA PHE A 753 1.37 -29.74 -3.30
C PHE A 753 0.16 -29.43 -2.41
N THR A 754 -0.88 -30.25 -2.49
CA THR A 754 -2.20 -30.00 -1.88
C THR A 754 -2.37 -30.68 -0.52
N ALA A 755 -1.78 -31.86 -0.32
CA ALA A 755 -1.87 -32.59 0.94
C ALA A 755 -0.82 -32.10 1.95
N ASP A 756 -1.15 -32.18 3.23
CA ASP A 756 -0.28 -31.67 4.29
C ASP A 756 0.97 -32.53 4.49
N PHE A 757 2.04 -31.87 4.91
CA PHE A 757 3.24 -32.47 5.47
C PHE A 757 3.15 -32.42 6.99
N ASP A 758 3.46 -33.53 7.64
CA ASP A 758 3.58 -33.59 9.11
C ASP A 758 4.97 -33.12 9.55
N PHE A 759 5.03 -31.98 10.25
CA PHE A 759 6.23 -31.40 10.85
C PHE A 759 6.27 -31.59 12.38
N GLU A 760 5.66 -32.68 12.86
CA GLU A 760 5.51 -33.10 14.27
C GLU A 760 4.61 -32.19 15.11
N ARG A 761 4.94 -30.90 15.21
CA ARG A 761 4.19 -29.93 16.05
C ARG A 761 3.09 -29.19 15.30
N TYR A 762 3.11 -29.22 13.97
CA TYR A 762 2.10 -28.59 13.12
C TYR A 762 2.08 -29.28 11.75
N ARG A 763 0.96 -29.10 11.02
CA ARG A 763 0.77 -29.59 9.66
C ARG A 763 0.66 -28.43 8.69
N ALA A 764 1.27 -28.54 7.52
CA ALA A 764 1.14 -27.55 6.47
C ALA A 764 1.38 -28.17 5.09
N SER A 765 0.68 -27.67 4.09
CA SER A 765 0.83 -28.04 2.67
C SER A 765 1.48 -26.90 1.89
N ALA A 766 2.02 -27.20 0.70
CA ALA A 766 2.56 -26.16 -0.17
C ALA A 766 1.50 -25.12 -0.52
N LEU A 767 0.27 -25.57 -0.82
CA LEU A 767 -0.87 -24.68 -1.07
C LEU A 767 -1.12 -23.71 0.10
N SER A 768 -1.17 -24.19 1.35
CA SER A 768 -1.40 -23.33 2.52
C SER A 768 -0.32 -22.26 2.70
N GLU A 769 0.96 -22.60 2.48
CA GLU A 769 2.06 -21.64 2.61
C GLU A 769 2.03 -20.58 1.49
N ILE A 770 1.55 -20.93 0.30
CA ILE A 770 1.36 -19.99 -0.82
C ILE A 770 0.24 -19.03 -0.50
N VAL A 771 -0.91 -19.54 -0.02
CA VAL A 771 -2.03 -18.69 0.42
C VAL A 771 -1.54 -17.67 1.44
N SER A 772 -0.77 -18.09 2.46
CA SER A 772 -0.21 -17.12 3.43
C SER A 772 0.78 -16.12 2.82
N GLN A 773 1.51 -16.46 1.75
CA GLN A 773 2.36 -15.49 1.04
C GLN A 773 1.53 -14.54 0.17
N LEU A 774 0.44 -15.03 -0.42
CA LEU A 774 -0.49 -14.21 -1.20
C LEU A 774 -1.25 -13.25 -0.28
N GLU A 775 -1.75 -13.67 0.87
CA GLU A 775 -2.39 -12.80 1.87
C GLU A 775 -1.49 -11.63 2.26
N ALA A 776 -0.20 -11.92 2.53
CA ALA A 776 0.79 -10.88 2.79
C ALA A 776 0.96 -9.90 1.62
N MET A 777 0.93 -10.39 0.38
CA MET A 777 0.99 -9.56 -0.83
C MET A 777 -0.28 -8.72 -1.01
N MET A 778 -1.46 -9.33 -0.80
CA MET A 778 -2.77 -8.69 -0.94
C MET A 778 -2.92 -7.53 0.06
N ALA A 779 -2.55 -7.73 1.32
CA ALA A 779 -2.53 -6.69 2.34
C ALA A 779 -1.66 -5.49 1.93
N ARG A 780 -0.48 -5.74 1.33
CA ARG A 780 0.39 -4.67 0.83
C ARG A 780 -0.21 -3.95 -0.38
N TYR A 781 -0.81 -4.71 -1.30
CA TYR A 781 -1.45 -4.16 -2.50
C TYR A 781 -2.61 -3.21 -2.16
N ARG A 782 -3.40 -3.53 -1.12
CA ARG A 782 -4.53 -2.69 -0.65
C ARG A 782 -4.13 -1.28 -0.21
N ILE A 783 -2.90 -1.09 0.27
CA ILE A 783 -2.42 0.21 0.78
C ILE A 783 -1.17 0.74 0.05
N GLY A 784 -0.79 0.11 -1.08
CA GLY A 784 0.42 0.49 -1.81
C GLY A 784 1.71 0.37 -0.99
N ASP A 785 1.78 -0.63 -0.10
CA ASP A 785 2.84 -0.80 0.92
C ASP A 785 3.10 0.49 1.72
N GLY A 786 2.02 1.24 2.02
CA GLY A 786 2.02 2.49 2.76
C GLY A 786 1.93 3.77 1.92
N THR A 787 1.96 3.67 0.58
CA THR A 787 1.89 4.84 -0.33
C THR A 787 0.47 5.22 -0.77
N GLY A 788 -0.54 4.49 -0.28
CA GLY A 788 -1.96 4.71 -0.58
C GLY A 788 -2.44 4.14 -1.93
N GLY A 789 -1.55 3.62 -2.79
CA GLY A 789 -1.95 3.13 -4.11
C GLY A 789 -0.96 2.13 -4.75
N THR A 790 -1.51 1.19 -5.51
CA THR A 790 -0.76 0.23 -6.34
C THR A 790 -1.28 0.30 -7.76
N TYR A 791 -0.38 0.35 -8.75
CA TYR A 791 -0.67 0.56 -10.17
C TYR A 791 0.00 -0.49 -11.04
N VAL A 792 -0.62 -0.87 -12.15
CA VAL A 792 -0.04 -1.79 -13.13
C VAL A 792 1.18 -1.14 -13.79
N GLY A 793 2.30 -1.85 -13.83
CA GLY A 793 3.50 -1.39 -14.52
C GLY A 793 4.58 -2.47 -14.58
N PRO A 794 5.76 -2.19 -15.15
CA PRO A 794 6.86 -3.16 -15.27
C PRO A 794 7.36 -3.75 -13.93
N ALA A 795 7.00 -3.11 -12.82
CA ALA A 795 7.42 -3.50 -11.48
C ALA A 795 6.27 -3.99 -10.58
N ASN A 796 5.01 -3.82 -11.00
CA ASN A 796 3.80 -4.31 -10.32
C ASN A 796 2.92 -4.99 -11.37
N ASN A 797 2.97 -6.31 -11.40
CA ASN A 797 2.20 -7.12 -12.32
C ASN A 797 1.63 -8.29 -11.52
N CYS A 798 0.31 -8.43 -11.52
CA CYS A 798 -0.41 -9.45 -10.78
C CYS A 798 0.11 -10.87 -11.07
N SER A 799 0.44 -11.16 -12.34
CA SER A 799 1.02 -12.44 -12.75
C SER A 799 2.41 -12.62 -12.17
N GLN A 800 3.27 -11.62 -12.31
CA GLN A 800 4.64 -11.69 -11.82
C GLN A 800 4.70 -11.85 -10.29
N ASP A 801 3.97 -11.01 -9.55
CA ASP A 801 4.02 -10.99 -8.08
C ASP A 801 3.36 -12.22 -7.47
N SER A 802 2.26 -12.70 -8.07
CA SER A 802 1.63 -13.97 -7.68
C SER A 802 2.60 -15.15 -7.86
N ASN A 803 3.29 -15.22 -9.00
CA ASN A 803 4.27 -16.28 -9.27
C ASN A 803 5.51 -16.20 -8.36
N GLN A 804 5.87 -15.01 -7.91
CA GLN A 804 6.91 -14.83 -6.89
C GLN A 804 6.48 -15.35 -5.52
N ALA A 805 5.23 -15.07 -5.11
CA ALA A 805 4.68 -15.60 -3.86
C ALA A 805 4.70 -17.13 -3.84
N MET A 806 4.31 -17.75 -4.97
CA MET A 806 4.42 -19.19 -5.20
C MET A 806 5.84 -19.73 -4.97
N TYR A 807 6.83 -19.15 -5.66
CA TYR A 807 8.22 -19.59 -5.51
C TYR A 807 8.78 -19.38 -4.08
N ALA A 808 8.42 -18.26 -3.44
CA ALA A 808 8.84 -17.95 -2.08
C ALA A 808 8.30 -18.95 -1.05
N ALA A 809 7.05 -19.37 -1.18
CA ALA A 809 6.45 -20.38 -0.33
C ALA A 809 7.17 -21.74 -0.45
N LEU A 810 7.46 -22.19 -1.68
CA LEU A 810 8.19 -23.44 -1.90
C LEU A 810 9.60 -23.41 -1.29
N ARG A 811 10.31 -22.29 -1.45
CA ARG A 811 11.63 -22.10 -0.83
C ARG A 811 11.56 -22.08 0.70
N LYS A 812 10.50 -21.50 1.28
CA LYS A 812 10.29 -21.47 2.73
C LYS A 812 10.15 -22.88 3.30
N ILE A 813 9.37 -23.75 2.64
CA ILE A 813 9.21 -25.15 3.02
C ILE A 813 10.55 -25.89 2.93
N GLU A 814 11.25 -25.76 1.79
CA GLU A 814 12.58 -26.35 1.61
C GLU A 814 13.56 -25.95 2.71
N ASN A 815 13.70 -24.65 2.97
CA ASN A 815 14.59 -24.13 4.00
C ASN A 815 14.23 -24.67 5.40
N ARG A 816 12.93 -24.82 5.69
CA ARG A 816 12.46 -25.33 6.98
C ARG A 816 12.83 -26.80 7.16
N VAL A 817 12.65 -27.62 6.12
CA VAL A 817 13.06 -29.03 6.12
C VAL A 817 14.58 -29.17 6.20
N GLN A 818 15.34 -28.37 5.43
CA GLN A 818 16.81 -28.42 5.43
C GLN A 818 17.44 -28.04 6.78
N ARG A 819 16.80 -27.13 7.54
CA ARG A 819 17.24 -26.76 8.90
C ARG A 819 16.95 -27.85 9.94
N ASN A 820 16.00 -28.74 9.65
CA ASN A 820 15.60 -29.85 10.52
C ASN A 820 15.86 -31.18 9.82
N ARG A 821 17.14 -31.47 9.51
CA ARG A 821 17.55 -32.62 8.69
C ARG A 821 17.01 -33.97 9.20
N THR A 822 16.78 -34.09 10.51
CA THR A 822 16.20 -35.27 11.15
C THR A 822 14.80 -35.61 10.64
N TRP A 823 14.02 -34.63 10.16
CA TRP A 823 12.70 -34.90 9.55
C TRP A 823 12.82 -35.71 8.26
N LEU A 824 13.80 -35.38 7.40
CA LEU A 824 14.01 -36.13 6.15
C LEU A 824 14.44 -37.57 6.41
N GLU A 825 15.34 -37.77 7.38
CA GLU A 825 15.77 -39.11 7.79
C GLU A 825 14.57 -39.91 8.33
N LYS A 826 13.79 -39.31 9.22
CA LYS A 826 12.58 -39.93 9.78
C LYS A 826 11.53 -40.24 8.71
N TRP A 827 11.27 -39.34 7.76
CA TRP A 827 10.32 -39.60 6.67
C TRP A 827 10.82 -40.72 5.77
N ARG A 828 12.12 -40.77 5.44
CA ARG A 828 12.67 -41.88 4.64
C ARG A 828 12.50 -43.24 5.31
N ASP A 829 12.63 -43.29 6.64
CA ASP A 829 12.57 -44.54 7.40
C ASP A 829 11.14 -44.95 7.78
N ARG A 830 10.26 -43.99 8.08
CA ARG A 830 8.93 -44.24 8.68
C ARG A 830 7.75 -43.80 7.82
N GLU A 831 7.93 -42.81 6.95
CA GLU A 831 6.86 -42.20 6.13
C GLU A 831 7.34 -41.95 4.68
N PRO A 832 7.74 -43.02 3.95
CA PRO A 832 8.43 -42.88 2.67
C PRO A 832 7.61 -42.14 1.60
N GLU A 833 6.28 -42.23 1.68
CA GLU A 833 5.36 -41.47 0.82
C GLU A 833 5.50 -39.96 1.02
N GLN A 834 5.66 -39.48 2.26
CA GLN A 834 5.88 -38.07 2.55
C GLN A 834 7.24 -37.60 2.03
N ALA A 835 8.28 -38.42 2.15
CA ALA A 835 9.59 -38.14 1.58
C ALA A 835 9.53 -38.02 0.04
N GLN A 836 8.81 -38.92 -0.62
CA GLN A 836 8.61 -38.87 -2.07
C GLN A 836 7.82 -37.63 -2.52
N ARG A 837 6.72 -37.29 -1.82
CA ARG A 837 5.96 -36.06 -2.04
C ARG A 837 6.85 -34.82 -1.90
N PHE A 838 7.70 -34.78 -0.88
CA PHE A 838 8.62 -33.66 -0.68
C PHE A 838 9.67 -33.56 -1.81
N GLN A 839 10.21 -34.69 -2.27
CA GLN A 839 11.12 -34.70 -3.43
C GLN A 839 10.43 -34.17 -4.70
N GLN A 840 9.20 -34.61 -4.97
CA GLN A 840 8.40 -34.11 -6.09
C GLN A 840 8.14 -32.60 -5.99
N LEU A 841 7.91 -32.08 -4.78
CA LEU A 841 7.77 -30.64 -4.52
C LEU A 841 9.05 -29.86 -4.87
N LEU A 842 10.23 -30.40 -4.53
CA LEU A 842 11.51 -29.79 -4.89
C LEU A 842 11.75 -29.78 -6.41
N GLU A 843 11.33 -30.83 -7.10
CA GLU A 843 11.39 -30.88 -8.57
C GLU A 843 10.49 -29.82 -9.22
N ILE A 844 9.27 -29.64 -8.71
CA ILE A 844 8.35 -28.58 -9.15
C ILE A 844 8.96 -27.21 -8.93
N LYS A 845 9.49 -26.95 -7.72
CA LYS A 845 10.18 -25.68 -7.40
C LYS A 845 11.32 -25.39 -8.38
N ASN A 846 12.14 -26.39 -8.68
CA ASN A 846 13.27 -26.24 -9.61
C ASN A 846 12.80 -25.99 -11.06
N ALA A 847 11.75 -26.68 -11.51
CA ALA A 847 11.16 -26.49 -12.83
C ALA A 847 10.52 -25.10 -12.98
N LEU A 848 9.77 -24.65 -11.98
CA LEU A 848 9.21 -23.29 -11.93
C LEU A 848 10.33 -22.24 -12.01
N LYS A 849 11.43 -22.45 -11.28
CA LYS A 849 12.59 -21.56 -11.34
C LYS A 849 13.18 -21.49 -12.75
N SER A 850 13.40 -22.62 -13.40
CA SER A 850 14.03 -22.66 -14.73
C SER A 850 13.14 -22.09 -15.84
N GLU A 851 11.83 -22.36 -15.80
CA GLU A 851 10.92 -21.97 -16.88
C GLU A 851 10.40 -20.53 -16.72
N LEU A 852 10.08 -20.11 -15.49
CA LEU A 852 9.53 -18.78 -15.21
C LEU A 852 10.62 -17.71 -14.94
N MET A 853 11.83 -18.11 -14.52
CA MET A 853 12.95 -17.20 -14.23
C MET A 853 14.27 -17.62 -14.94
N PRO A 854 14.29 -17.74 -16.28
CA PRO A 854 15.42 -18.34 -17.03
C PRO A 854 16.75 -17.57 -16.94
N PHE A 855 16.72 -16.26 -16.68
CA PHE A 855 17.91 -15.38 -16.68
C PHE A 855 18.20 -14.72 -15.32
N GLY A 856 17.53 -15.12 -14.24
CA GLY A 856 17.57 -14.39 -12.96
C GLY A 856 17.74 -15.27 -11.71
N SER A 857 18.43 -14.73 -10.71
CA SER A 857 18.29 -15.18 -9.32
C SER A 857 17.07 -14.51 -8.69
N ALA A 858 16.36 -15.27 -7.84
CA ALA A 858 15.36 -14.72 -6.92
C ALA A 858 15.94 -13.48 -6.21
N ARG A 859 15.13 -12.43 -6.04
CA ARG A 859 15.52 -11.15 -5.42
C ARG A 859 16.31 -11.41 -4.11
N ALA A 860 17.42 -10.70 -3.90
CA ALA A 860 18.27 -10.89 -2.70
C ALA A 860 17.59 -10.49 -1.36
N ASP A 861 16.52 -9.70 -1.41
CA ASP A 861 15.58 -9.45 -0.29
C ASP A 861 14.71 -10.68 0.05
N TRP A 862 14.79 -11.75 -0.74
CA TRP A 862 14.07 -13.01 -0.53
C TRP A 862 14.97 -14.13 0.03
N GLU A 863 16.23 -13.83 0.39
CA GLU A 863 17.11 -14.74 1.14
C GLU A 863 16.79 -14.77 2.64
N GLU A 864 16.23 -13.67 3.19
CA GLU A 864 15.85 -13.55 4.59
C GLU A 864 14.33 -13.75 4.76
N GLY A 865 13.91 -15.01 4.80
CA GLY A 865 12.49 -15.43 4.76
C GLY A 865 11.61 -15.03 5.95
N THR A 866 11.10 -13.80 5.96
CA THR A 866 9.94 -13.39 6.78
C THR A 866 9.14 -12.33 6.05
N TYR A 867 7.97 -12.68 5.48
CA TYR A 867 6.87 -11.82 4.99
C TYR A 867 7.24 -10.45 4.38
N ASN A 868 8.48 -10.30 3.91
CA ASN A 868 9.08 -9.13 3.28
C ASN A 868 9.02 -9.29 1.76
N LEU A 869 7.94 -9.91 1.29
CA LEU A 869 7.62 -9.97 -0.13
C LEU A 869 7.07 -8.61 -0.54
N GLY A 870 7.85 -7.91 -1.36
CA GLY A 870 7.61 -6.52 -1.70
C GLY A 870 8.41 -5.55 -0.83
N SER A 871 9.75 -5.69 -0.79
CA SER A 871 10.57 -4.50 -0.52
C SER A 871 10.01 -3.36 -1.38
N VAL A 872 9.65 -2.24 -0.76
CA VAL A 872 9.12 -1.06 -1.44
C VAL A 872 9.87 -0.91 -2.77
N LEU A 873 9.13 -0.87 -3.89
CA LEU A 873 9.62 -0.89 -5.28
C LEU A 873 10.86 -0.02 -5.54
N GLU A 874 11.05 0.99 -4.69
CA GLU A 874 12.04 2.03 -4.76
C GLU A 874 13.39 1.69 -4.12
N ASP A 875 13.50 0.63 -3.32
CA ASP A 875 14.77 0.30 -2.68
C ASP A 875 15.86 -0.11 -3.68
N ARG A 876 15.48 -0.69 -4.85
CA ARG A 876 16.43 -1.21 -5.87
C ARG A 876 15.89 -1.21 -7.31
N PRO A 877 15.56 -0.07 -7.96
CA PRO A 877 14.85 -0.08 -9.24
C PRO A 877 15.69 -0.38 -10.48
N LEU A 878 17.02 -0.18 -10.47
CA LEU A 878 17.88 -0.75 -11.53
C LEU A 878 17.84 -2.29 -11.53
N LYS A 879 17.73 -2.88 -10.34
CA LYS A 879 17.53 -4.33 -10.15
C LYS A 879 16.12 -4.74 -10.59
N ASN A 880 15.09 -3.94 -10.29
CA ASN A 880 13.71 -4.27 -10.67
C ASN A 880 13.46 -4.16 -12.19
N LEU A 881 14.08 -3.20 -12.88
CA LEU A 881 14.02 -3.11 -14.34
C LEU A 881 14.73 -4.29 -15.01
N SER A 882 15.90 -4.67 -14.52
CA SER A 882 16.61 -5.88 -15.01
C SER A 882 15.85 -7.17 -14.71
N ILE A 883 15.11 -7.22 -13.57
CA ILE A 883 14.25 -8.35 -13.21
C ILE A 883 13.02 -8.43 -14.12
N GLY A 884 12.35 -7.31 -14.42
CA GLY A 884 11.20 -7.29 -15.34
C GLY A 884 11.59 -7.78 -16.74
N LEU A 885 12.76 -7.39 -17.23
CA LEU A 885 13.33 -7.89 -18.49
C LEU A 885 13.75 -9.38 -18.40
N ALA A 886 14.29 -9.83 -17.26
CA ALA A 886 14.69 -11.23 -17.04
C ALA A 886 13.52 -12.19 -16.77
N SER A 887 12.32 -11.68 -16.48
CA SER A 887 11.11 -12.44 -16.10
C SER A 887 9.93 -12.24 -17.05
N TRP A 888 10.21 -11.81 -18.29
CA TRP A 888 9.19 -11.50 -19.31
C TRP A 888 8.12 -12.59 -19.52
N ARG A 889 8.45 -13.88 -19.31
CA ARG A 889 7.49 -15.00 -19.35
C ARG A 889 6.42 -14.94 -18.25
N THR A 890 6.74 -14.34 -17.10
CA THR A 890 5.79 -14.13 -15.99
C THR A 890 4.95 -12.87 -16.16
N LEU A 891 5.28 -11.98 -17.10
CA LEU A 891 4.51 -10.76 -17.36
C LEU A 891 3.22 -11.03 -18.15
N LEU A 892 3.16 -12.15 -18.89
CA LEU A 892 2.01 -12.55 -19.71
C LEU A 892 1.13 -13.54 -18.92
N PRO A 893 -0.07 -13.13 -18.47
CA PRO A 893 -0.97 -13.97 -17.66
C PRO A 893 -1.20 -15.38 -18.21
N ARG A 894 -1.56 -15.47 -19.50
CA ARG A 894 -1.85 -16.76 -20.15
C ARG A 894 -0.62 -17.64 -20.25
N LEU A 895 0.51 -17.09 -20.69
CA LEU A 895 1.75 -17.84 -20.81
C LEU A 895 2.22 -18.38 -19.46
N ALA A 896 2.10 -17.58 -18.39
CA ALA A 896 2.45 -18.02 -17.03
C ALA A 896 1.58 -19.20 -16.61
N SER A 897 0.25 -19.08 -16.75
CA SER A 897 -0.71 -20.15 -16.47
C SER A 897 -0.40 -21.44 -17.23
N ASP A 898 -0.24 -21.35 -18.56
CA ASP A 898 0.03 -22.50 -19.43
C ASP A 898 1.36 -23.19 -19.05
N THR A 899 2.38 -22.41 -18.68
CA THR A 899 3.69 -22.92 -18.24
C THR A 899 3.59 -23.66 -16.91
N ILE A 900 2.85 -23.11 -15.94
CA ILE A 900 2.67 -23.75 -14.63
C ILE A 900 1.90 -25.07 -14.81
N VAL A 901 0.76 -25.06 -15.51
CA VAL A 901 -0.02 -26.29 -15.73
C VAL A 901 0.81 -27.36 -16.43
N LYS A 902 1.62 -26.99 -17.43
CA LYS A 902 2.56 -27.93 -18.07
C LYS A 902 3.49 -28.59 -17.03
N ILE A 903 4.13 -27.81 -16.16
CA ILE A 903 5.05 -28.34 -15.13
C ILE A 903 4.33 -29.33 -14.20
N PHE A 904 3.08 -29.04 -13.83
CA PHE A 904 2.30 -29.93 -12.97
C PHE A 904 1.84 -31.20 -13.70
N LEU A 905 1.34 -31.10 -14.94
CA LEU A 905 0.97 -32.25 -15.75
C LEU A 905 2.16 -33.18 -16.02
N ASP A 906 3.36 -32.63 -16.25
CA ASP A 906 4.60 -33.37 -16.41
C ASP A 906 4.95 -34.22 -15.18
N ARG A 907 4.38 -33.87 -14.03
CA ARG A 907 4.62 -34.48 -12.71
C ARG A 907 3.41 -35.30 -12.25
N GLY A 908 2.50 -35.61 -13.16
CA GLY A 908 1.35 -36.49 -12.90
C GLY A 908 0.19 -35.81 -12.16
N ALA A 909 0.12 -34.48 -12.17
CA ALA A 909 -1.05 -33.78 -11.64
C ALA A 909 -2.30 -34.07 -12.48
N THR A 910 -3.46 -34.02 -11.84
CA THR A 910 -4.75 -33.98 -12.50
C THR A 910 -5.25 -32.54 -12.53
N VAL A 911 -5.72 -32.07 -13.68
CA VAL A 911 -6.14 -30.67 -13.87
C VAL A 911 -7.56 -30.61 -14.39
N TRP A 912 -8.45 -29.95 -13.64
CA TRP A 912 -9.80 -29.67 -14.09
C TRP A 912 -9.86 -28.30 -14.74
N VAL A 913 -10.27 -28.25 -16.01
CA VAL A 913 -10.39 -27.01 -16.78
C VAL A 913 -11.84 -26.55 -16.76
N LEU A 914 -12.08 -25.36 -16.23
CA LEU A 914 -13.38 -24.72 -16.14
C LEU A 914 -13.37 -23.44 -16.99
N ARG A 915 -14.22 -23.40 -18.03
CA ARG A 915 -14.33 -22.26 -18.94
C ARG A 915 -15.72 -21.65 -18.87
N THR A 916 -15.76 -20.32 -18.90
CA THR A 916 -16.98 -19.55 -19.09
C THR A 916 -16.75 -18.52 -20.18
N ASN A 917 -17.69 -18.35 -21.10
CA ASN A 917 -17.58 -17.33 -22.16
C ASN A 917 -18.82 -16.44 -22.14
N GLN A 918 -18.83 -15.38 -21.32
CA GLN A 918 -19.95 -14.43 -21.22
C GLN A 918 -21.29 -15.15 -20.97
N VAL A 919 -21.42 -15.70 -19.76
CA VAL A 919 -22.49 -16.62 -19.38
C VAL A 919 -23.53 -15.92 -18.51
N GLY A 920 -24.81 -16.31 -18.65
CA GLY A 920 -25.96 -15.69 -17.97
C GLY A 920 -27.03 -15.36 -18.99
N GLY A 921 -27.54 -14.12 -18.94
CA GLY A 921 -28.28 -13.55 -20.08
C GLY A 921 -27.34 -13.20 -21.24
N TYR A 922 -27.94 -12.86 -22.39
CA TYR A 922 -27.24 -12.65 -23.65
C TYR A 922 -27.24 -11.17 -24.06
N ASP A 923 -26.05 -10.56 -24.12
CA ASP A 923 -25.86 -9.20 -24.64
C ASP A 923 -25.24 -9.27 -26.05
N PRO A 924 -25.94 -8.89 -27.13
CA PRO A 924 -25.42 -8.97 -28.49
C PRO A 924 -24.29 -7.98 -28.81
N ASP A 925 -24.02 -6.98 -27.97
CA ASP A 925 -23.07 -5.89 -28.25
C ASP A 925 -21.63 -6.17 -27.81
N ILE A 926 -21.43 -7.20 -26.99
CA ILE A 926 -20.11 -7.63 -26.53
C ILE A 926 -19.70 -8.94 -27.18
N GLU A 927 -18.40 -9.19 -27.30
CA GLU A 927 -17.86 -10.49 -27.75
C GLU A 927 -16.68 -10.90 -26.88
N PRO A 928 -16.44 -12.19 -26.65
CA PRO A 928 -15.30 -12.64 -25.85
C PRO A 928 -13.98 -12.48 -26.62
N LEU A 929 -13.00 -11.81 -26.03
CA LEU A 929 -11.66 -11.64 -26.61
C LEU A 929 -10.62 -12.46 -25.84
N ALA A 930 -9.73 -13.16 -26.55
CA ALA A 930 -8.66 -13.94 -25.91
C ALA A 930 -7.54 -13.02 -25.37
N PRO A 931 -6.93 -13.35 -24.23
CA PRO A 931 -5.68 -12.72 -23.82
C PRO A 931 -4.53 -13.21 -24.70
N MET A 932 -3.56 -12.32 -24.92
CA MET A 932 -2.38 -12.56 -25.72
C MET A 932 -1.56 -13.72 -25.14
N THR A 933 -1.07 -14.57 -26.04
CA THR A 933 0.02 -15.51 -25.80
C THR A 933 1.06 -15.35 -26.91
N LEU A 934 2.28 -15.84 -26.68
CA LEU A 934 3.38 -15.84 -27.67
C LEU A 934 3.29 -17.01 -28.64
#